data_AF-A0A0K1NIC5-F1
#
_entry.id   AF-A0A0K1NIC5-F1
#
_cell.length_a   1.000
_cell.length_b   1.000
_cell.length_c   1.000
_cell.angle_alpha   90.00
_cell.angle_beta   90.00
_cell.angle_gamma   90.00
#
_symmetry.space_group_name_H-M   'P 1'
#
loop_
_entity.id
_entity.type
_entity.pdbx_description
1 polymer ?
#
loop_
_entity_poly.entity_id
_entity_poly.type
_entity_poly.pdbx_seq_one_letter_code
_entity_poly.pdbx_strand_id
1 'polypeptide(L)'
;MHKKLFFITILLFFLTLPAAAVLQEDSLKNSLSVLRHELIAQHLEQTKQLNKSRFITEQVTNQLKEIGDKSAQVSLMLYSQKTDNIFDLTYACQQATELWKDFQTKTRPFHDLITESNEEIARYDSLVNVLSTMYTFGLTPKMKTDRNVCLTLAVSIRRMLKERNDSYQEYIQYYEYSQHQLQALDAYAQKRYEEIQSSIFANGGDNYIKILKAAPYRITHISNTLAEKYTPQNVVMSQWDVKWIITLFSMILIYGLIAILINYLSIRFLVTKVMKANRFEQKNHAFLAKRTCIIMLASVVTFSIVLIIIRLFSPSNFIHMACSLLLEYTWMLAVIFASLLLRVEGSQTHNAYRIYYPLIAVGFIVITFRIVMLPSSIVTLLFPPLLLLNALWQARMIYKYHKLVPRYDLNFAYFSLLVFIFSLACSSIGYTMLAVQAIIWWSMQLACILTIAFFHDYLNQYREKHPAKNLSVNKTWLIRFIDIVLIPTALVISFILAIYWATDVFNLSDLTWKLFRTDFINSDKFKMSVYSIAIVITLWFVFNYLNLTIREAIKLYLKRNDPSTADARATMYINVLQVVVWGSWLLTTLNIFQISSTWLVVVTGGLSTGIGFAMKDILENIYYGISLMAGRIKIGDYIICDGVRGKVSSINYTSTMLEALDGSVIAFQNSQLFTKNYKNMTKNHGYELDVLEVGVAYGSNIKEVKELLVNAITELGVTFSKQPVTVRLKSFDDSCITLKILVWVNVFTQGSDIGVIMECIYETLNKNGIEIPFPQREITIKHQQES
;
A
#
# COMPACT_ATOMS: atom_id res chain seq x y z
N MET A 1 2.85 1.62 -27.59
CA MET A 1 3.39 0.88 -26.42
C MET A 1 4.05 -0.46 -26.79
N HIS A 2 3.55 -1.21 -27.78
CA HIS A 2 4.07 -2.55 -28.10
C HIS A 2 5.55 -2.64 -28.51
N LYS A 3 6.11 -1.67 -29.25
CA LYS A 3 7.53 -1.71 -29.66
C LYS A 3 8.52 -1.52 -28.50
N LYS A 4 8.17 -0.73 -27.49
CA LYS A 4 9.00 -0.54 -26.29
C LYS A 4 8.92 -1.76 -25.37
N LEU A 5 7.74 -2.35 -25.21
CA LEU A 5 7.57 -3.58 -24.43
C LEU A 5 8.38 -4.73 -25.06
N PHE A 6 8.35 -4.87 -26.39
CA PHE A 6 9.11 -5.87 -27.14
C PHE A 6 10.63 -5.73 -26.97
N PHE A 7 11.14 -4.49 -27.03
CA PHE A 7 12.57 -4.21 -26.80
C PHE A 7 12.97 -4.48 -25.35
N ILE A 8 12.12 -4.14 -24.38
CA ILE A 8 12.36 -4.40 -22.96
C ILE A 8 12.32 -5.90 -22.67
N THR A 9 11.41 -6.66 -23.28
CA THR A 9 11.36 -8.12 -23.14
C THR A 9 12.55 -8.80 -23.80
N ILE A 10 13.03 -8.33 -24.96
CA ILE A 10 14.26 -8.84 -25.58
C ILE A 10 15.49 -8.51 -24.73
N LEU A 11 15.57 -7.29 -24.20
CA LEU A 11 16.67 -6.89 -23.32
C LEU A 11 16.68 -7.73 -22.02
N LEU A 12 15.51 -7.98 -21.43
CA LEU A 12 15.33 -8.88 -20.28
C LEU A 12 15.67 -10.33 -20.62
N PHE A 13 15.37 -10.78 -21.84
CA PHE A 13 15.74 -12.13 -22.32
C PHE A 13 17.26 -12.27 -22.50
N PHE A 14 17.94 -11.24 -23.00
CA PHE A 14 19.41 -11.21 -23.07
C PHE A 14 20.08 -11.10 -21.69
N LEU A 15 19.45 -10.42 -20.73
CA LEU A 15 19.92 -10.33 -19.34
C LEU A 15 19.69 -11.62 -18.53
N THR A 16 18.83 -12.53 -19.00
CA THR A 16 18.49 -13.79 -18.31
C THR A 16 19.14 -15.02 -18.94
N LEU A 17 19.94 -14.87 -19.99
CA LEU A 17 20.75 -15.97 -20.53
C LEU A 17 21.90 -16.27 -19.55
N PRO A 18 21.93 -17.45 -18.91
CA PRO A 18 23.07 -17.87 -18.12
C PRO A 18 24.19 -18.28 -19.08
N ALA A 19 25.11 -17.38 -19.39
CA ALA A 19 26.31 -17.69 -20.17
C ALA A 19 27.38 -18.36 -19.28
N ALA A 20 27.04 -19.53 -18.73
CA ALA A 20 27.96 -20.44 -18.03
C ALA A 20 27.45 -21.89 -18.05
N ALA A 21 26.74 -22.28 -19.11
CA ALA A 21 26.30 -23.66 -19.31
C ALA A 21 27.18 -24.34 -20.37
N VAL A 22 27.92 -25.39 -19.97
CA VAL A 22 28.51 -26.32 -20.93
C VAL A 22 27.36 -27.14 -21.52
N LEU A 23 26.90 -26.78 -22.71
CA LEU A 23 25.92 -27.56 -23.46
C LEU A 23 26.60 -28.79 -24.08
N GLN A 24 25.82 -29.85 -24.29
CA GLN A 24 26.30 -31.04 -24.99
C GLN A 24 26.63 -30.68 -26.44
N GLU A 25 27.92 -30.49 -26.73
CA GLU A 25 28.41 -30.22 -28.08
C GLU A 25 28.21 -31.44 -29.02
N ASP A 26 28.06 -31.17 -30.33
CA ASP A 26 27.79 -32.18 -31.36
C ASP A 26 28.85 -33.29 -31.45
N SER A 27 30.03 -33.10 -30.86
CA SER A 27 31.09 -34.11 -30.82
C SER A 27 32.05 -33.93 -29.65
N LEU A 28 32.61 -35.04 -29.17
CA LEU A 28 33.65 -35.08 -28.13
C LEU A 28 34.86 -34.19 -28.46
N LYS A 29 35.18 -34.02 -29.75
CA LYS A 29 36.28 -33.16 -30.21
C LYS A 29 36.01 -31.69 -29.88
N ASN A 30 34.78 -31.23 -30.13
CA ASN A 30 34.37 -29.87 -29.82
C ASN A 30 34.26 -29.68 -28.30
N SER A 31 33.69 -30.65 -27.57
CA SER A 31 33.60 -30.60 -26.11
C SER A 31 34.99 -30.46 -25.46
N LEU A 32 35.99 -31.24 -25.89
CA LEU A 32 37.36 -31.14 -25.35
C LEU A 32 38.03 -29.81 -25.70
N SER A 33 37.76 -29.25 -26.88
CA SER A 33 38.30 -27.94 -27.29
C SER A 33 37.68 -26.78 -26.50
N VAL A 34 36.36 -26.80 -26.29
CA VAL A 34 35.64 -25.79 -25.48
C VAL A 34 36.08 -25.88 -24.03
N LEU A 35 36.10 -27.09 -23.46
CA LEU A 35 36.58 -27.34 -22.10
C LEU A 35 38.03 -26.87 -21.92
N ARG A 36 38.91 -27.08 -22.91
CA ARG A 36 40.28 -26.57 -22.86
C ARG A 36 40.30 -25.04 -22.76
N HIS A 37 39.48 -24.34 -23.54
CA HIS A 37 39.44 -22.88 -23.52
C HIS A 37 38.91 -22.35 -22.17
N GLU A 38 37.85 -22.94 -21.65
CA GLU A 38 37.29 -22.61 -20.35
C GLU A 38 38.29 -22.86 -19.21
N LEU A 39 38.96 -24.02 -19.22
CA LEU A 39 39.97 -24.35 -18.22
C LEU A 39 41.18 -23.40 -18.28
N ILE A 40 41.57 -22.91 -19.46
CA ILE A 40 42.62 -21.89 -19.56
C ILE A 40 42.17 -20.58 -18.91
N ALA A 41 40.95 -20.11 -19.22
CA ALA A 41 40.40 -18.91 -18.63
C ALA A 41 40.26 -19.02 -17.11
N GLN A 42 39.74 -20.15 -16.63
CA GLN A 42 39.61 -20.46 -15.20
C GLN A 42 40.98 -20.57 -14.52
N HIS A 43 41.96 -21.20 -15.15
CA HIS A 43 43.31 -21.30 -14.60
C HIS A 43 43.96 -19.91 -14.40
N LEU A 44 43.80 -19.01 -15.37
CA LEU A 44 44.30 -17.63 -15.26
C LEU A 44 43.60 -16.85 -14.14
N GLU A 45 42.27 -16.96 -14.04
CA GLU A 45 41.52 -16.28 -12.99
C GLU A 45 41.86 -16.83 -11.59
N GLN A 46 41.95 -18.15 -11.44
CA GLN A 46 42.35 -18.77 -10.17
C GLN A 46 43.78 -18.40 -9.76
N THR A 47 44.71 -18.28 -10.71
CA THR A 47 46.08 -17.81 -10.44
C THR A 47 46.07 -16.37 -9.91
N LYS A 48 45.25 -15.50 -10.50
CA LYS A 48 45.07 -14.11 -10.07
C LYS A 48 44.44 -14.04 -8.67
N GLN A 49 43.44 -14.88 -8.39
CA GLN A 49 42.80 -14.96 -7.08
C GLN A 49 43.74 -15.51 -6.02
N LEU A 50 44.54 -16.54 -6.32
CA LEU A 50 45.55 -17.09 -5.40
C LEU A 50 46.57 -16.02 -4.99
N ASN A 51 47.03 -15.19 -5.94
CA ASN A 51 47.94 -14.09 -5.65
C ASN A 51 47.30 -12.99 -4.77
N LYS A 52 45.98 -12.76 -4.89
CA LYS A 52 45.23 -11.81 -4.05
C LYS A 52 44.81 -12.39 -2.69
N SER A 53 44.76 -13.71 -2.56
CA SER A 53 44.23 -14.40 -1.39
C SER A 53 44.95 -13.98 -0.10
N ARG A 54 46.28 -13.84 -0.11
CA ARG A 54 47.08 -13.44 1.06
C ARG A 54 46.64 -12.10 1.67
N PHE A 55 46.36 -11.10 0.84
CA PHE A 55 45.91 -9.79 1.32
C PHE A 55 44.51 -9.85 1.95
N ILE A 56 43.59 -10.59 1.31
CA ILE A 56 42.24 -10.80 1.84
C ILE A 56 42.30 -11.53 3.19
N THR A 57 43.17 -12.54 3.26
CA THR A 57 43.40 -13.34 4.46
C THR A 57 43.88 -12.47 5.62
N GLU A 58 44.91 -11.64 5.40
CA GLU A 58 45.45 -10.74 6.41
C GLU A 58 44.40 -9.73 6.91
N GLN A 59 43.59 -9.18 6.00
CA GLN A 59 42.51 -8.26 6.35
C GLN A 59 41.44 -8.93 7.21
N VAL A 60 40.99 -10.14 6.84
CA VAL A 60 40.01 -10.93 7.61
C VAL A 60 40.58 -11.32 8.97
N THR A 61 41.86 -11.67 9.05
CA THR A 61 42.55 -12.00 10.31
C THR A 61 42.53 -10.82 11.28
N ASN A 62 42.90 -9.64 10.79
CA ASN A 62 42.92 -8.43 11.60
C ASN A 62 41.52 -8.06 12.09
N GLN A 63 40.50 -8.25 11.24
CA GLN A 63 39.10 -8.06 11.63
C GLN A 63 38.64 -9.06 12.71
N LEU A 64 38.95 -10.35 12.56
CA LEU A 64 38.61 -11.36 13.57
C LEU A 64 39.31 -11.10 14.90
N LYS A 65 40.58 -10.67 14.86
CA LYS A 65 41.34 -10.30 16.06
C LYS A 65 40.72 -9.09 16.76
N GLU A 66 40.38 -8.04 16.02
CA GLU A 66 39.70 -6.87 16.57
C GLU A 66 38.34 -7.22 17.20
N ILE A 67 37.58 -8.12 16.55
CA ILE A 67 36.32 -8.63 17.10
C ILE A 67 36.58 -9.45 18.37
N GLY A 68 37.63 -10.27 18.42
CA GLY A 68 38.02 -11.03 19.60
C GLY A 68 38.38 -10.14 20.78
N ASP A 69 39.21 -9.11 20.56
CA ASP A 69 39.58 -8.12 21.58
C ASP A 69 38.34 -7.38 22.11
N LYS A 70 37.44 -6.96 21.21
CA LYS A 70 36.14 -6.37 21.58
C LYS A 70 35.25 -7.34 22.35
N SER A 71 35.22 -8.61 21.96
CA SER A 71 34.43 -9.66 22.63
C SER A 71 34.89 -9.83 24.07
N ALA A 72 36.21 -9.90 24.31
CA ALA A 72 36.77 -9.98 25.64
C ALA A 72 36.42 -8.74 26.48
N GLN A 73 36.54 -7.54 25.90
CA GLN A 73 36.18 -6.29 26.57
C GLN A 73 34.69 -6.26 26.96
N VAL A 74 33.79 -6.60 26.04
CA VAL A 74 32.35 -6.61 26.27
C VAL A 74 31.96 -7.70 27.26
N SER A 75 32.60 -8.87 27.20
CA SER A 75 32.40 -9.96 28.16
C SER A 75 32.77 -9.53 29.58
N LEU A 76 33.95 -8.93 29.77
CA LEU A 76 34.38 -8.42 31.07
C LEU A 76 33.40 -7.36 31.58
N MET A 77 33.00 -6.43 30.71
CA MET A 77 32.04 -5.38 31.05
C MET A 77 30.69 -5.96 31.48
N LEU A 78 30.17 -6.97 30.76
CA LEU A 78 28.85 -7.57 31.00
C LEU A 78 28.83 -8.46 32.25
N TYR A 79 29.85 -9.32 32.43
CA TYR A 79 29.92 -10.24 33.56
C TYR A 79 30.28 -9.55 34.88
N SER A 80 30.93 -8.38 34.85
CA SER A 80 31.26 -7.63 36.07
C SER A 80 30.10 -6.81 36.65
N GLN A 81 28.97 -6.66 35.95
CA GLN A 81 27.89 -5.79 36.41
C GLN A 81 27.05 -6.41 37.53
N LYS A 82 26.74 -5.58 38.53
CA LYS A 82 25.74 -5.87 39.57
C LYS A 82 24.33 -5.63 39.03
N THR A 83 23.34 -6.40 39.50
CA THR A 83 21.93 -6.30 39.07
C THR A 83 21.31 -4.91 39.30
N ASP A 84 21.75 -4.19 40.35
CA ASP A 84 21.23 -2.86 40.69
C ASP A 84 21.61 -1.77 39.66
N ASN A 85 22.63 -2.01 38.84
CA ASN A 85 23.14 -1.10 37.81
C ASN A 85 22.50 -1.37 36.45
N ILE A 86 21.17 -1.27 36.39
CA ILE A 86 20.36 -1.58 35.20
C ILE A 86 20.88 -0.84 33.96
N PHE A 87 21.30 0.41 34.09
CA PHE A 87 21.76 1.22 32.96
C PHE A 87 23.10 0.78 32.37
N ASP A 88 24.04 0.34 33.21
CA ASP A 88 25.32 -0.20 32.76
C ASP A 88 25.11 -1.60 32.13
N LEU A 89 24.22 -2.39 32.73
CA LEU A 89 23.87 -3.72 32.26
C LEU A 89 23.18 -3.68 30.89
N THR A 90 22.22 -2.77 30.66
CA THR A 90 21.56 -2.63 29.35
C THR A 90 22.53 -2.18 28.26
N TYR A 91 23.49 -1.30 28.58
CA TYR A 91 24.53 -0.91 27.65
C TYR A 91 25.44 -2.09 27.28
N ALA A 92 25.87 -2.87 28.27
CA ALA A 92 26.72 -4.03 28.03
C ALA A 92 26.02 -5.13 27.24
N CYS A 93 24.74 -5.38 27.51
CA CYS A 93 23.95 -6.35 26.75
C CYS A 93 23.78 -5.92 25.29
N GLN A 94 23.59 -4.62 25.03
CA GLN A 94 23.48 -4.13 23.65
C GLN A 94 24.78 -4.31 22.90
N GLN A 95 25.91 -3.93 23.51
CA GLN A 95 27.22 -4.09 22.88
C GLN A 95 27.53 -5.55 22.55
N ALA A 96 27.12 -6.49 23.40
CA ALA A 96 27.23 -7.93 23.13
C ALA A 96 26.40 -8.34 21.92
N THR A 97 25.14 -7.90 21.86
CA THR A 97 24.19 -8.22 20.79
C THR A 97 24.63 -7.61 19.44
N GLU A 98 25.10 -6.35 19.47
CA GLU A 98 25.62 -5.65 18.29
C GLU A 98 26.89 -6.31 17.78
N LEU A 99 27.82 -6.70 18.66
CA LEU A 99 29.06 -7.38 18.27
C LEU A 99 28.78 -8.73 17.58
N TRP A 100 27.79 -9.48 18.07
CA TRP A 100 27.34 -10.72 17.42
C TRP A 100 26.76 -10.47 16.02
N LYS A 101 25.93 -9.43 15.88
CA LYS A 101 25.38 -9.02 14.58
C LYS A 101 26.45 -8.54 13.60
N ASP A 102 27.42 -7.78 14.09
CA ASP A 102 28.56 -7.30 13.32
C ASP A 102 29.44 -8.46 12.85
N PHE A 103 29.67 -9.46 13.71
CA PHE A 103 30.33 -10.69 13.32
C PHE A 103 29.56 -11.39 12.19
N GLN A 104 28.27 -11.69 12.38
CA GLN A 104 27.47 -12.38 11.35
C GLN A 104 27.44 -11.65 10.00
N THR A 105 27.42 -10.32 10.00
CA THR A 105 27.34 -9.54 8.74
C THR A 105 28.70 -9.41 8.04
N LYS A 106 29.78 -9.23 8.80
CA LYS A 106 31.12 -8.96 8.24
C LYS A 106 31.88 -10.23 7.88
N THR A 107 31.66 -11.35 8.58
CA THR A 107 32.51 -12.55 8.45
C THR A 107 31.82 -13.72 7.72
N ARG A 108 30.47 -13.76 7.65
CA ARG A 108 29.71 -14.82 6.96
C ARG A 108 30.00 -14.97 5.46
N PRO A 109 30.15 -13.89 4.65
CA PRO A 109 30.47 -14.03 3.22
C PRO A 109 31.78 -14.77 2.94
N PHE A 110 32.71 -14.78 3.90
CA PHE A 110 33.98 -15.48 3.77
C PHE A 110 33.84 -16.99 4.02
N HIS A 111 33.00 -17.39 4.98
CA HIS A 111 32.68 -18.80 5.23
C HIS A 111 31.93 -19.43 4.04
N ASP A 112 30.98 -18.68 3.46
CA ASP A 112 30.24 -19.11 2.27
C ASP A 112 31.19 -19.34 1.08
N LEU A 113 32.19 -18.46 0.89
CA LEU A 113 33.21 -18.58 -0.16
C LEU A 113 34.09 -19.84 -0.01
N ILE A 114 34.43 -20.23 1.22
CA ILE A 114 35.20 -21.45 1.48
C ILE A 114 34.35 -22.69 1.15
N THR A 115 33.07 -22.66 1.52
CA THR A 115 32.12 -23.74 1.27
C THR A 115 31.94 -23.95 -0.23
N GLU A 116 31.72 -22.87 -0.99
CA GLU A 116 31.66 -22.91 -2.45
C GLU A 116 32.97 -23.43 -3.06
N SER A 117 34.13 -23.00 -2.54
CA SER A 117 35.44 -23.48 -2.99
C SER A 117 35.63 -24.99 -2.76
N ASN A 118 35.11 -25.55 -1.67
CA ASN A 118 35.12 -27.00 -1.41
C ASN A 118 34.24 -27.77 -2.42
N GLU A 119 33.07 -27.23 -2.76
CA GLU A 119 32.21 -27.80 -3.81
C GLU A 119 32.89 -27.76 -5.18
N GLU A 120 33.60 -26.67 -5.50
CA GLU A 120 34.40 -26.57 -6.73
C GLU A 120 35.54 -27.59 -6.76
N ILE A 121 36.24 -27.83 -5.64
CA ILE A 121 37.27 -28.86 -5.53
C ILE A 121 36.67 -30.24 -5.86
N ALA A 122 35.52 -30.58 -5.28
CA ALA A 122 34.83 -31.84 -5.55
C ALA A 122 34.40 -31.97 -7.03
N ARG A 123 33.95 -30.87 -7.64
CA ARG A 123 33.65 -30.80 -9.08
C ARG A 123 34.90 -31.09 -9.91
N TYR A 124 36.03 -30.49 -9.58
CA TYR A 124 37.29 -30.73 -10.28
C TYR A 124 37.88 -32.12 -10.02
N ASP A 125 37.73 -32.70 -8.83
CA ASP A 125 38.08 -34.09 -8.55
C ASP A 125 37.32 -35.05 -9.49
N SER A 126 36.01 -34.81 -9.66
CA SER A 126 35.16 -35.57 -10.59
C SER A 126 35.61 -35.39 -12.06
N LEU A 127 35.91 -34.15 -12.47
CA LEU A 127 36.39 -33.85 -13.82
C LEU A 127 37.75 -34.51 -14.10
N VAL A 128 38.69 -34.44 -13.15
CA VAL A 128 39.99 -35.09 -13.24
C VAL A 128 39.82 -36.59 -13.38
N ASN A 129 38.93 -37.22 -12.59
CA ASN A 129 38.65 -38.65 -12.68
C ASN A 129 38.17 -39.03 -14.09
N VAL A 130 37.13 -38.36 -14.60
CA VAL A 130 36.56 -38.61 -15.93
C VAL A 130 37.59 -38.44 -17.05
N LEU A 131 38.38 -37.35 -17.00
CA LEU A 131 39.43 -37.13 -17.98
C LEU A 131 40.48 -38.24 -17.87
N SER A 132 40.91 -38.61 -16.66
CA SER A 132 41.94 -39.62 -16.40
C SER A 132 41.58 -41.02 -16.90
N THR A 133 40.31 -41.43 -16.78
CA THR A 133 39.81 -42.75 -17.17
C THR A 133 39.23 -42.80 -18.58
N MET A 134 39.23 -41.67 -19.32
CA MET A 134 38.69 -41.58 -20.68
C MET A 134 39.40 -42.55 -21.65
N TYR A 135 38.64 -43.33 -22.41
CA TYR A 135 39.17 -44.32 -23.36
C TYR A 135 39.92 -43.64 -24.52
N THR A 136 41.21 -43.96 -24.68
CA THR A 136 42.12 -43.24 -25.59
C THR A 136 42.35 -43.90 -26.95
N PHE A 137 41.97 -45.18 -27.11
CA PHE A 137 42.24 -45.95 -28.33
C PHE A 137 41.52 -45.37 -29.57
N GLY A 138 40.31 -44.81 -29.39
CA GLY A 138 39.50 -44.21 -30.47
C GLY A 138 39.71 -42.71 -30.71
N LEU A 139 40.64 -42.05 -30.01
CA LEU A 139 40.83 -40.60 -30.07
C LEU A 139 41.84 -40.19 -31.17
N THR A 140 41.52 -39.12 -31.91
CA THR A 140 42.48 -38.49 -32.83
C THR A 140 43.67 -37.90 -32.07
N PRO A 141 44.85 -37.71 -32.71
CA PRO A 141 46.02 -37.12 -32.06
C PRO A 141 45.73 -35.78 -31.38
N LYS A 142 44.94 -34.91 -32.04
CA LYS A 142 44.50 -33.62 -31.48
C LYS A 142 43.64 -33.78 -30.22
N MET A 143 42.70 -34.72 -30.21
CA MET A 143 41.86 -34.99 -29.04
C MET A 143 42.66 -35.56 -27.86
N LYS A 144 43.69 -36.37 -28.13
CA LYS A 144 44.62 -36.85 -27.10
C LYS A 144 45.40 -35.68 -26.48
N THR A 145 45.88 -34.74 -27.30
CA THR A 145 46.54 -33.52 -26.82
C THR A 145 45.58 -32.65 -26.01
N ASP A 146 44.38 -32.35 -26.52
CA ASP A 146 43.41 -31.50 -25.83
C ASP A 146 42.98 -32.12 -24.49
N ARG A 147 42.69 -33.43 -24.45
CA ARG A 147 42.41 -34.17 -23.21
C ARG A 147 43.55 -34.06 -22.21
N ASN A 148 44.80 -34.25 -22.63
CA ASN A 148 45.95 -34.18 -21.73
C ASN A 148 46.19 -32.77 -21.18
N VAL A 149 45.95 -31.73 -22.00
CA VAL A 149 45.99 -30.33 -21.56
C VAL A 149 44.85 -30.05 -20.57
N CYS A 150 43.62 -30.47 -20.87
CA CYS A 150 42.49 -30.35 -19.93
C CYS A 150 42.77 -31.05 -18.61
N LEU A 151 43.31 -32.27 -18.63
CA LEU A 151 43.66 -33.01 -17.41
C LEU A 151 44.70 -32.27 -16.59
N THR A 152 45.75 -31.76 -17.24
CA THR A 152 46.82 -31.01 -16.57
C THR A 152 46.28 -29.72 -15.94
N LEU A 153 45.46 -28.97 -16.67
CA LEU A 153 44.82 -27.74 -16.18
C LEU A 153 43.84 -28.02 -15.05
N ALA A 154 43.00 -29.05 -15.15
CA ALA A 154 42.06 -29.44 -14.11
C ALA A 154 42.78 -29.87 -12.82
N VAL A 155 43.85 -30.67 -12.93
CA VAL A 155 44.69 -31.04 -11.76
C VAL A 155 45.35 -29.80 -11.14
N SER A 156 45.82 -28.86 -11.96
CA SER A 156 46.45 -27.62 -11.50
C SER A 156 45.45 -26.68 -10.80
N ILE A 157 44.28 -26.43 -11.39
CA ILE A 157 43.20 -25.63 -10.79
C ILE A 157 42.76 -26.23 -9.46
N ARG A 158 42.49 -27.53 -9.44
CA ARG A 158 42.13 -28.27 -8.22
C ARG A 158 43.20 -28.13 -7.14
N ARG A 159 44.49 -28.21 -7.50
CA ARG A 159 45.60 -28.01 -6.57
C ARG A 159 45.64 -26.57 -6.03
N MET A 160 45.47 -25.55 -6.89
CA MET A 160 45.44 -24.14 -6.45
C MET A 160 44.25 -23.85 -5.54
N LEU A 161 43.06 -24.40 -5.84
CA LEU A 161 41.88 -24.30 -4.99
C LEU A 161 42.12 -24.96 -3.63
N LYS A 162 42.70 -26.17 -3.63
CA LYS A 162 43.04 -26.89 -2.42
C LYS A 162 44.09 -26.15 -1.58
N GLU A 163 45.16 -25.67 -2.19
CA GLU A 163 46.22 -24.90 -1.49
C GLU A 163 45.65 -23.61 -0.87
N ARG A 164 44.74 -22.93 -1.59
CA ARG A 164 44.01 -21.78 -1.05
C ARG A 164 43.12 -22.16 0.13
N ASN A 165 42.35 -23.24 0.04
CA ASN A 165 41.50 -23.70 1.14
C ASN A 165 42.31 -24.20 2.35
N ASP A 166 43.42 -24.89 2.11
CA ASP A 166 44.34 -25.34 3.16
C ASP A 166 44.92 -24.11 3.90
N SER A 167 45.23 -23.03 3.18
CA SER A 167 45.63 -21.74 3.79
C SER A 167 44.52 -21.08 4.62
N TYR A 168 43.26 -21.44 4.38
CA TYR A 168 42.11 -20.95 5.14
C TYR A 168 41.78 -21.75 6.40
N GLN A 169 42.33 -22.96 6.58
CA GLN A 169 41.93 -23.85 7.69
C GLN A 169 42.15 -23.25 9.07
N GLU A 170 43.28 -22.58 9.30
CA GLU A 170 43.58 -21.93 10.58
C GLU A 170 42.53 -20.84 10.89
N TYR A 171 42.06 -20.12 9.87
CA TYR A 171 41.03 -19.08 10.01
C TYR A 171 39.65 -19.64 10.31
N ILE A 172 39.29 -20.78 9.72
CA ILE A 172 38.03 -21.46 10.04
C ILE A 172 38.00 -21.80 11.53
N GLN A 173 39.11 -22.29 12.09
CA GLN A 173 39.21 -22.57 13.52
C GLN A 173 39.04 -21.31 14.38
N TYR A 174 39.69 -20.20 14.02
CA TYR A 174 39.50 -18.92 14.72
C TYR A 174 38.07 -18.37 14.57
N TYR A 175 37.46 -18.53 13.40
CA TYR A 175 36.09 -18.13 13.13
C TYR A 175 35.11 -18.93 14.00
N GLU A 176 35.20 -20.25 14.01
CA GLU A 176 34.34 -21.14 14.81
C GLU A 176 34.48 -20.86 16.30
N TYR A 177 35.72 -20.66 16.78
CA TYR A 177 35.97 -20.26 18.16
C TYR A 177 35.30 -18.91 18.50
N SER A 178 35.51 -17.90 17.66
CA SER A 178 34.91 -16.57 17.84
C SER A 178 33.40 -16.62 17.78
N GLN A 179 32.84 -17.42 16.87
CA GLN A 179 31.41 -17.64 16.72
C GLN A 179 30.83 -18.24 18.00
N HIS A 180 31.42 -19.30 18.53
CA HIS A 180 30.93 -19.96 19.74
C HIS A 180 30.99 -19.02 20.95
N GLN A 181 32.09 -18.27 21.11
CA GLN A 181 32.21 -17.29 22.19
C GLN A 181 31.17 -16.16 22.09
N LEU A 182 31.04 -15.55 20.91
CA LEU A 182 30.09 -14.45 20.71
C LEU A 182 28.64 -14.91 20.82
N GLN A 183 28.33 -16.13 20.36
CA GLN A 183 27.01 -16.72 20.51
C GLN A 183 26.66 -16.95 21.98
N ALA A 184 27.60 -17.46 22.78
CA ALA A 184 27.41 -17.62 24.22
C ALA A 184 27.24 -16.25 24.93
N LEU A 185 28.02 -15.25 24.51
CA LEU A 185 27.93 -13.88 25.01
C LEU A 185 26.56 -13.26 24.70
N ASP A 186 26.09 -13.37 23.45
CA ASP A 186 24.76 -12.91 23.01
C ASP A 186 23.64 -13.66 23.76
N ALA A 187 23.74 -14.97 23.92
CA ALA A 187 22.76 -15.76 24.67
C ALA A 187 22.66 -15.30 26.14
N TYR A 188 23.80 -15.02 26.78
CA TYR A 188 23.81 -14.47 28.13
C TYR A 188 23.23 -13.05 28.18
N ALA A 189 23.59 -12.18 27.21
CA ALA A 189 23.03 -10.83 27.10
C ALA A 189 21.49 -10.86 26.94
N GLN A 190 20.96 -11.75 26.11
CA GLN A 190 19.52 -11.95 25.92
C GLN A 190 18.84 -12.41 27.20
N LYS A 191 19.42 -13.37 27.92
CA LYS A 191 18.91 -13.80 29.23
C LYS A 191 18.88 -12.63 30.24
N ARG A 192 19.94 -11.82 30.29
CA ARG A 192 19.98 -10.63 31.15
C ARG A 192 18.96 -9.57 30.74
N TYR A 193 18.69 -9.41 29.44
CA TYR A 193 17.61 -8.56 28.97
C TYR A 193 16.24 -9.02 29.44
N GLU A 194 15.96 -10.32 29.43
CA GLU A 194 14.70 -10.88 29.96
C GLU A 194 14.56 -10.62 31.47
N GLU A 195 15.65 -10.77 32.23
CA GLU A 195 15.68 -10.42 33.66
C GLU A 195 15.40 -8.92 33.87
N ILE A 196 16.03 -8.03 33.09
CA ILE A 196 15.78 -6.59 33.15
C ILE A 196 14.31 -6.30 32.82
N GLN A 197 13.75 -6.91 31.78
CA GLN A 197 12.34 -6.75 31.40
C GLN A 197 11.42 -7.14 32.55
N SER A 198 11.67 -8.29 33.18
CA SER A 198 10.90 -8.71 34.36
C SER A 198 11.01 -7.69 35.49
N SER A 199 12.18 -7.08 35.71
CA SER A 199 12.39 -6.07 36.75
C SER A 199 11.73 -4.71 36.47
N ILE A 200 11.51 -4.34 35.21
CA ILE A 200 10.82 -3.09 34.84
C ILE A 200 9.31 -3.20 35.11
N PHE A 201 8.73 -4.39 34.89
CA PHE A 201 7.29 -4.64 35.00
C PHE A 201 6.87 -5.41 36.26
N ALA A 202 7.80 -5.96 37.04
CA ALA A 202 7.54 -6.60 38.32
C ALA A 202 7.95 -5.68 39.48
N ASN A 203 7.11 -5.62 40.52
CA ASN A 203 7.37 -4.77 41.67
C ASN A 203 8.55 -5.34 42.47
N GLY A 204 9.57 -4.52 42.75
CA GLY A 204 10.68 -4.87 43.66
C GLY A 204 10.27 -5.04 45.13
N GLY A 205 8.97 -5.19 45.42
CA GLY A 205 8.40 -5.50 46.73
C GLY A 205 8.19 -4.32 47.68
N ASP A 206 8.86 -3.18 47.44
CA ASP A 206 8.86 -2.03 48.35
C ASP A 206 8.19 -0.79 47.77
N ASN A 207 7.01 -0.46 48.29
CA ASN A 207 6.36 0.84 48.04
C ASN A 207 7.28 1.99 48.50
N TYR A 208 7.19 3.16 47.85
CA TYR A 208 8.03 4.32 48.18
C TYR A 208 7.97 4.72 49.67
N ILE A 209 6.82 4.57 50.31
CA ILE A 209 6.63 4.83 51.75
C ILE A 209 7.48 3.86 52.61
N LYS A 210 7.61 2.60 52.21
CA LYS A 210 8.48 1.63 52.89
C LYS A 210 9.96 1.98 52.71
N ILE A 211 10.33 2.41 51.49
CA ILE A 211 11.68 2.89 51.18
C ILE A 211 12.04 4.10 52.04
N LEU A 212 11.11 5.04 52.22
CA LEU A 212 11.32 6.23 53.06
C LEU A 212 11.47 5.87 54.55
N LYS A 213 10.73 4.89 55.05
CA LYS A 213 10.87 4.38 56.43
C LYS A 213 12.21 3.66 56.64
N ALA A 214 12.69 2.95 55.63
CA ALA A 214 14.01 2.30 55.63
C ALA A 214 15.15 3.23 55.15
N ALA A 215 14.87 4.52 54.91
CA ALA A 215 15.83 5.47 54.36
C ALA A 215 17.11 5.60 55.18
N PRO A 216 17.11 5.65 56.53
CA PRO A 216 18.35 5.82 57.30
C PRO A 216 19.37 4.70 57.02
N TYR A 217 18.90 3.46 56.91
CA TYR A 217 19.74 2.30 56.62
C TYR A 217 20.12 2.22 55.13
N ARG A 218 19.17 2.49 54.22
CA ARG A 218 19.41 2.47 52.77
C ARG A 218 20.33 3.61 52.29
N ILE A 219 20.29 4.78 52.93
CA ILE A 219 21.14 5.93 52.59
C ILE A 219 22.61 5.60 52.79
N THR A 220 22.98 4.87 53.85
CA THR A 220 24.37 4.43 54.06
C THR A 220 24.83 3.49 52.95
N HIS A 221 23.99 2.53 52.55
CA HIS A 221 24.30 1.63 51.43
C HIS A 221 24.39 2.39 50.09
N ILE A 222 23.48 3.33 49.84
CA ILE A 222 23.51 4.20 48.65
C ILE A 222 24.78 5.05 48.64
N SER A 223 25.17 5.61 49.77
CA SER A 223 26.41 6.41 49.90
C SER A 223 27.64 5.57 49.58
N ASN A 224 27.70 4.32 50.07
CA ASN A 224 28.81 3.41 49.75
C ASN A 224 28.81 3.04 48.25
N THR A 225 27.63 2.77 47.67
CA THR A 225 27.50 2.48 46.23
C THR A 225 27.91 3.68 45.36
N LEU A 226 27.55 4.90 45.79
CA LEU A 226 27.99 6.14 45.15
C LEU A 226 29.49 6.34 45.29
N ALA A 227 30.05 6.08 46.47
CA ALA A 227 31.47 6.18 46.69
C ALA A 227 32.24 5.18 45.82
N GLU A 228 31.81 3.93 45.74
CA GLU A 228 32.42 2.91 44.86
C GLU A 228 32.43 3.34 43.38
N LYS A 229 31.33 3.95 42.89
CA LYS A 229 31.17 4.28 41.47
C LYS A 229 31.76 5.64 41.08
N TYR A 230 31.65 6.64 41.95
CA TYR A 230 31.93 8.04 41.63
C TYR A 230 33.14 8.62 42.38
N THR A 231 33.86 7.82 43.16
CA THR A 231 35.17 8.26 43.66
C THR A 231 36.23 8.07 42.59
N PRO A 232 36.99 9.12 42.23
CA PRO A 232 38.02 9.01 41.20
C PRO A 232 39.14 8.10 41.70
N GLN A 233 39.33 6.98 41.01
CA GLN A 233 40.46 6.08 41.27
C GLN A 233 41.69 6.58 40.52
N ASN A 234 42.79 6.80 41.25
CA ASN A 234 44.03 7.30 40.65
C ASN A 234 44.89 6.19 40.00
N VAL A 235 44.53 4.92 40.19
CA VAL A 235 45.32 3.75 39.76
C VAL A 235 44.99 3.34 38.33
N VAL A 236 43.76 3.56 37.85
CA VAL A 236 43.31 3.14 36.52
C VAL A 236 42.62 4.30 35.81
N MET A 237 43.04 4.59 34.58
CA MET A 237 42.39 5.61 33.74
C MET A 237 41.11 5.02 33.14
N SER A 238 39.95 5.38 33.69
CA SER A 238 38.64 5.00 33.13
C SER A 238 38.03 6.15 32.33
N GLN A 239 37.52 5.85 31.13
CA GLN A 239 36.71 6.79 30.35
C GLN A 239 35.34 7.10 30.98
N TRP A 240 34.95 6.29 31.97
CA TRP A 240 33.70 6.42 32.71
C TRP A 240 33.90 7.04 34.10
N ASP A 241 35.11 7.57 34.37
CA ASP A 241 35.41 8.30 35.60
C ASP A 241 34.62 9.62 35.68
N VAL A 242 34.35 10.05 36.90
CA VAL A 242 33.59 11.27 37.23
C VAL A 242 34.22 12.51 36.63
N LYS A 243 35.55 12.53 36.47
CA LYS A 243 36.26 13.64 35.81
C LYS A 243 35.75 13.86 34.39
N TRP A 244 35.52 12.79 33.62
CA TRP A 244 34.99 12.88 32.25
C TRP A 244 33.52 13.30 32.24
N ILE A 245 32.72 12.79 33.18
CA ILE A 245 31.31 13.18 33.35
C ILE A 245 31.21 14.68 33.67
N ILE A 246 31.95 15.16 34.68
CA ILE A 246 31.98 16.58 35.06
C ILE A 246 32.47 17.43 33.88
N THR A 247 33.55 17.03 33.21
CA THR A 247 34.07 17.75 32.05
C THR A 247 33.02 17.85 30.95
N LEU A 248 32.31 16.76 30.64
CA LEU A 248 31.23 16.75 29.66
C LEU A 248 30.10 17.72 30.05
N PHE A 249 29.60 17.68 31.29
CA PHE A 249 28.53 18.57 31.73
C PHE A 249 28.96 20.04 31.81
N SER A 250 30.19 20.32 32.24
CA SER A 250 30.76 21.67 32.18
C SER A 250 30.90 22.17 30.73
N MET A 251 31.36 21.30 29.83
CA MET A 251 31.46 21.57 28.41
C MET A 251 30.08 21.90 27.80
N ILE A 252 29.06 21.08 28.09
CA ILE A 252 27.66 21.28 27.69
C ILE A 252 27.13 22.63 28.18
N LEU A 253 27.35 22.97 29.45
CA LEU A 253 26.92 24.24 30.03
C LEU A 253 27.56 25.43 29.31
N ILE A 254 28.88 25.38 29.10
CA ILE A 254 29.65 26.44 28.45
C ILE A 254 29.19 26.62 27.00
N TYR A 255 29.14 25.54 26.20
CA TYR A 255 28.73 25.63 24.81
C TYR A 255 27.25 25.96 24.65
N GLY A 256 26.39 25.55 25.59
CA GLY A 256 24.99 25.96 25.62
C GLY A 256 24.85 27.47 25.83
N LEU A 257 25.59 28.06 26.77
CA LEU A 257 25.61 29.51 26.98
C LEU A 257 26.19 30.27 25.78
N ILE A 258 27.27 29.76 25.18
CA ILE A 258 27.86 30.32 23.96
C ILE A 258 26.85 30.29 22.81
N ALA A 259 26.15 29.18 22.61
CA ALA A 259 25.11 29.06 21.58
C ALA A 259 24.00 30.09 21.76
N ILE A 260 23.50 30.29 22.99
CA ILE A 260 22.49 31.31 23.30
C ILE A 260 23.02 32.72 23.01
N LEU A 261 24.24 33.02 23.46
CA LEU A 261 24.87 34.33 23.28
C LEU A 261 25.08 34.67 21.80
N ILE A 262 25.64 33.73 21.02
CA ILE A 262 25.88 33.89 19.59
C ILE A 262 24.56 34.16 18.86
N ASN A 263 23.53 33.34 19.08
CA ASN A 263 22.25 33.53 18.40
C ASN A 263 21.53 34.81 18.82
N TYR A 264 21.64 35.20 20.09
CA TYR A 264 21.10 36.47 20.56
C TYR A 264 21.75 37.66 19.83
N LEU A 265 23.07 37.66 19.69
CA LEU A 265 23.83 38.68 18.95
C LEU A 265 23.54 38.64 17.45
N SER A 266 23.54 37.46 16.83
CA SER A 266 23.23 37.27 15.41
C SER A 266 21.85 37.80 15.05
N ILE A 267 20.81 37.46 15.82
CA ILE A 267 19.44 37.95 15.56
C ILE A 267 19.33 39.45 15.80
N ARG A 268 20.00 40.00 16.83
CA ARG A 268 20.04 41.46 17.04
C ARG A 268 20.67 42.17 15.85
N PHE A 269 21.78 41.64 15.30
CA PHE A 269 22.44 42.19 14.12
C PHE A 269 21.59 42.06 12.85
N LEU A 270 21.02 40.88 12.59
CA LEU A 270 20.22 40.58 11.40
C LEU A 270 18.93 41.42 11.38
N VAL A 271 18.24 41.57 12.52
CA VAL A 271 17.07 42.44 12.67
C VAL A 271 17.42 43.89 12.41
N THR A 272 18.55 44.38 12.95
CA THR A 272 19.00 45.77 12.71
C THR A 272 19.31 46.01 11.22
N LYS A 273 19.85 45.00 10.52
CA LYS A 273 20.17 45.08 9.09
C LYS A 273 18.94 44.97 8.20
N VAL A 274 17.97 44.10 8.54
CA VAL A 274 16.70 43.95 7.82
C VAL A 274 15.79 45.15 8.04
N MET A 275 15.75 45.74 9.23
CA MET A 275 14.99 46.97 9.51
C MET A 275 15.50 48.19 8.73
N LYS A 276 16.79 48.23 8.36
CA LYS A 276 17.34 49.27 7.48
C LYS A 276 17.00 49.08 6.00
N ALA A 277 16.54 47.90 5.60
CA ALA A 277 16.07 47.62 4.25
C ALA A 277 14.53 47.73 4.22
N ASN A 278 13.99 48.78 3.61
CA ASN A 278 12.54 49.12 3.51
C ASN A 278 11.64 48.07 2.78
N ARG A 279 11.96 46.77 2.81
CA ARG A 279 11.18 45.70 2.14
C ARG A 279 10.18 44.99 3.05
N PHE A 280 10.12 45.29 4.35
CA PHE A 280 9.39 44.46 5.35
C PHE A 280 8.55 45.24 6.40
N GLU A 281 8.03 46.43 6.09
CA GLU A 281 7.26 47.24 7.07
C GLU A 281 6.05 46.51 7.70
N GLN A 282 5.28 45.73 6.93
CA GLN A 282 4.03 45.13 7.42
C GLN A 282 4.21 43.83 8.23
N LYS A 283 5.35 43.12 8.08
CA LYS A 283 5.67 41.88 8.83
C LYS A 283 6.49 42.10 10.10
N ASN A 284 6.90 43.34 10.38
CA ASN A 284 7.78 43.70 11.49
C ASN A 284 7.19 43.35 12.87
N HIS A 285 5.91 43.64 13.12
CA HIS A 285 5.30 43.39 14.43
C HIS A 285 5.14 41.90 14.76
N ALA A 286 4.75 41.08 13.77
CA ALA A 286 4.64 39.63 13.94
C ALA A 286 6.00 38.96 14.15
N PHE A 287 7.04 39.43 13.45
CA PHE A 287 8.40 38.91 13.61
C PHE A 287 9.01 39.27 14.97
N LEU A 288 8.82 40.53 15.42
CA LEU A 288 9.31 40.99 16.72
C LEU A 288 8.68 40.24 17.88
N ALA A 289 7.38 39.95 17.81
CA ALA A 289 6.66 39.21 18.84
C ALA A 289 7.15 37.73 18.95
N LYS A 290 7.66 37.15 17.86
CA LYS A 290 8.23 35.78 17.82
C LYS A 290 9.73 35.70 18.09
N ARG A 291 10.41 36.83 18.36
CA ARG A 291 11.88 36.92 18.48
C ARG A 291 12.47 35.95 19.49
N THR A 292 11.88 35.82 20.68
CA THR A 292 12.39 34.92 21.73
C THR A 292 12.35 33.46 21.30
N CYS A 293 11.26 33.03 20.64
CA CYS A 293 11.12 31.69 20.09
C CYS A 293 12.15 31.41 18.98
N ILE A 294 12.37 32.38 18.08
CA ILE A 294 13.39 32.27 17.03
C ILE A 294 14.79 32.12 17.65
N ILE A 295 15.12 32.91 18.67
CA ILE A 295 16.41 32.82 19.37
C ILE A 295 16.56 31.45 20.06
N MET A 296 15.53 30.98 20.76
CA MET A 296 15.56 29.67 21.43
C MET A 296 15.75 28.53 20.42
N LEU A 297 14.97 28.52 19.33
CA LEU A 297 15.10 27.52 18.27
C LEU A 297 16.49 27.55 17.65
N ALA A 298 16.99 28.73 17.27
CA ALA A 298 18.31 28.88 16.69
C ALA A 298 19.41 28.42 17.67
N SER A 299 19.27 28.72 18.97
CA SER A 299 20.20 28.28 20.03
C SER A 299 20.24 26.76 20.14
N VAL A 300 19.09 26.10 20.16
CA VAL A 300 19.00 24.62 20.20
C VAL A 300 19.63 24.00 18.96
N VAL A 301 19.39 24.56 17.76
CA VAL A 301 19.99 24.07 16.51
C VAL A 301 21.51 24.25 16.53
N THR A 302 22.02 25.43 16.91
CA THR A 302 23.48 25.64 17.00
C THR A 302 24.13 24.76 18.05
N PHE A 303 23.48 24.53 19.19
CA PHE A 303 23.98 23.63 20.21
C PHE A 303 24.04 22.18 19.70
N SER A 304 23.05 21.75 18.91
CA SER A 304 23.07 20.44 18.24
C SER A 304 24.25 20.32 17.25
N ILE A 305 24.55 21.37 16.49
CA ILE A 305 25.71 21.39 15.59
C ILE A 305 27.02 21.25 16.38
N VAL A 306 27.15 21.96 17.50
CA VAL A 306 28.33 21.84 18.38
C VAL A 306 28.47 20.42 18.93
N LEU A 307 27.37 19.78 19.35
CA LEU A 307 27.41 18.38 19.81
C LEU A 307 27.84 17.41 18.70
N ILE A 308 27.40 17.61 17.45
CA ILE A 308 27.86 16.81 16.29
C ILE A 308 29.37 16.97 16.09
N ILE A 309 29.88 18.20 16.18
CA ILE A 309 31.32 18.47 16.07
C ILE A 309 32.09 17.75 17.18
N ILE A 310 31.66 17.88 18.44
CA ILE A 310 32.29 17.19 19.58
C ILE A 310 32.31 15.67 19.37
N ARG A 311 31.20 15.11 18.86
CA ARG A 311 31.08 13.69 18.55
C ARG A 311 32.06 13.23 17.47
N LEU A 312 32.32 14.03 16.43
CA LEU A 312 33.25 13.66 15.36
C LEU A 312 34.73 13.70 15.80
N PHE A 313 35.06 14.57 16.75
CA PHE A 313 36.45 14.75 17.22
C PHE A 313 36.80 13.95 18.47
N SER A 314 35.83 13.35 19.15
CA SER A 314 36.08 12.61 20.40
C SER A 314 36.35 11.12 20.16
N PRO A 315 37.51 10.58 20.61
CA PRO A 315 37.82 9.15 20.52
C PRO A 315 37.18 8.30 21.63
N SER A 316 36.47 8.91 22.59
CA SER A 316 35.88 8.21 23.74
C SER A 316 34.48 7.69 23.42
N ASN A 317 34.26 6.39 23.66
CA ASN A 317 32.94 5.75 23.50
C ASN A 317 31.87 6.39 24.41
N PHE A 318 32.27 6.83 25.60
CA PHE A 318 31.38 7.52 26.55
C PHE A 318 30.86 8.84 25.98
N ILE A 319 31.77 9.69 25.45
CA ILE A 319 31.39 11.00 24.89
C ILE A 319 30.51 10.79 23.66
N HIS A 320 30.82 9.81 22.81
CA HIS A 320 30.01 9.49 21.65
C HIS A 320 28.57 9.10 22.03
N MET A 321 28.40 8.22 23.02
CA MET A 321 27.09 7.82 23.55
C MET A 321 26.34 9.03 24.13
N ALA A 322 26.97 9.81 25.01
CA ALA A 322 26.33 10.94 25.68
C ALA A 322 25.91 12.05 24.69
N CYS A 323 26.73 12.34 23.68
CA CYS A 323 26.37 13.26 22.59
C CYS A 323 25.16 12.75 21.79
N SER A 324 25.03 11.43 21.57
CA SER A 324 23.85 10.88 20.86
C SER A 324 22.55 11.14 21.62
N LEU A 325 22.52 10.83 22.92
CA LEU A 325 21.34 11.06 23.77
C LEU A 325 20.99 12.57 23.88
N LEU A 326 22.01 13.43 23.94
CA LEU A 326 21.79 14.87 23.95
C LEU A 326 21.28 15.39 22.61
N LEU A 327 21.71 14.82 21.49
CA LEU A 327 21.22 15.18 20.15
C LEU A 327 19.74 14.79 19.98
N GLU A 328 19.32 13.63 20.47
CA GLU A 328 17.91 13.22 20.49
C GLU A 328 17.07 14.20 21.31
N TYR A 329 17.57 14.62 22.47
CA TYR A 329 16.92 15.62 23.31
C TYR A 329 16.83 17.00 22.66
N THR A 330 17.92 17.49 22.05
CA THR A 330 17.92 18.80 21.40
C THR A 330 17.04 18.80 20.16
N TRP A 331 16.96 17.68 19.44
CA TRP A 331 16.00 17.51 18.35
C TRP A 331 14.55 17.66 18.85
N MET A 332 14.20 16.99 19.94
CA MET A 332 12.88 17.12 20.57
C MET A 332 12.57 18.59 20.95
N LEU A 333 13.54 19.31 21.55
CA LEU A 333 13.37 20.72 21.87
C LEU A 333 13.19 21.60 20.62
N ALA A 334 13.96 21.34 19.56
CA ALA A 334 13.88 22.07 18.30
C ALA A 334 12.49 21.90 17.68
N VAL A 335 11.94 20.69 17.70
CA VAL A 335 10.59 20.40 17.20
C VAL A 335 9.53 21.17 17.99
N ILE A 336 9.60 21.17 19.32
CA ILE A 336 8.66 21.92 20.18
C ILE A 336 8.68 23.41 19.82
N PHE A 337 9.87 24.03 19.76
CA PHE A 337 9.98 25.45 19.45
C PHE A 337 9.59 25.78 18.00
N ALA A 338 9.96 24.94 17.02
CA ALA A 338 9.59 25.14 15.63
C ALA A 338 8.07 25.04 15.40
N SER A 339 7.41 24.07 16.04
CA SER A 339 5.95 23.89 15.98
C SER A 339 5.23 25.12 16.55
N LEU A 340 5.64 25.60 17.73
CA LEU A 340 5.07 26.79 18.36
C LEU A 340 5.30 28.07 17.53
N LEU A 341 6.44 28.18 16.85
CA LEU A 341 6.76 29.32 15.99
C LEU A 341 5.79 29.45 14.82
N LEU A 342 5.38 28.35 14.19
CA LEU A 342 4.42 28.39 13.08
C LEU A 342 2.97 28.52 13.55
N ARG A 343 2.57 27.75 14.57
CA ARG A 343 1.15 27.62 14.96
C ARG A 343 0.61 28.80 15.76
N VAL A 344 1.41 29.40 16.64
CA VAL A 344 0.92 30.35 17.64
C VAL A 344 1.09 31.80 17.17
N GLU A 345 0.09 32.63 17.43
CA GLU A 345 0.16 34.08 17.19
C GLU A 345 1.24 34.75 18.06
N GLY A 346 1.90 35.77 17.53
CA GLY A 346 3.13 36.32 18.15
C GLY A 346 2.96 36.85 19.59
N SER A 347 1.78 37.28 20.00
CA SER A 347 1.51 37.73 21.38
C SER A 347 1.34 36.57 22.37
N GLN A 348 0.93 35.39 21.89
CA GLN A 348 0.63 34.21 22.70
C GLN A 348 1.82 33.24 22.79
N THR A 349 2.81 33.35 21.90
CA THR A 349 3.98 32.46 21.85
C THR A 349 4.71 32.37 23.18
N HIS A 350 4.84 33.49 23.89
CA HIS A 350 5.54 33.56 25.18
C HIS A 350 4.86 32.74 26.28
N ASN A 351 3.53 32.71 26.25
CA ASN A 351 2.73 31.95 27.21
C ASN A 351 2.68 30.48 26.82
N ALA A 352 2.65 30.18 25.52
CA ALA A 352 2.57 28.82 25.00
C ALA A 352 3.79 27.96 25.37
N TYR A 353 5.02 28.46 25.24
CA TYR A 353 6.20 27.63 25.59
C TYR A 353 6.34 27.39 27.11
N ARG A 354 5.81 28.29 27.97
CA ARG A 354 5.89 28.15 29.44
C ARG A 354 5.13 26.92 29.94
N ILE A 355 4.12 26.48 29.20
CA ILE A 355 3.36 25.27 29.48
C ILE A 355 4.18 24.00 29.25
N TYR A 356 5.21 24.04 28.39
CA TYR A 356 6.09 22.91 28.11
C TYR A 356 7.32 22.83 29.05
N TYR A 357 7.57 23.87 29.87
CA TYR A 357 8.73 23.91 30.77
C TYR A 357 8.85 22.74 31.74
N PRO A 358 7.77 22.28 32.43
CA PRO A 358 7.88 21.13 33.32
C PRO A 358 8.26 19.86 32.57
N LEU A 359 7.73 19.64 31.38
CA LEU A 359 8.09 18.50 30.54
C LEU A 359 9.53 18.53 30.06
N ILE A 360 9.99 19.69 29.58
CA ILE A 360 11.38 19.93 29.18
C ILE A 360 12.33 19.64 30.37
N ALA A 361 11.99 20.12 31.56
CA ALA A 361 12.80 19.92 32.75
C ALA A 361 12.89 18.44 33.15
N VAL A 362 11.77 17.72 33.20
CA VAL A 362 11.78 16.28 33.53
C VAL A 362 12.54 15.49 32.45
N GLY A 363 12.34 15.80 31.17
CA GLY A 363 13.08 15.16 30.08
C GLY A 363 14.59 15.31 30.24
N PHE A 364 15.06 16.54 30.51
CA PHE A 364 16.48 16.80 30.79
C PHE A 364 17.01 16.02 31.99
N ILE A 365 16.25 15.95 33.08
CA ILE A 365 16.63 15.19 34.28
C ILE A 365 16.79 13.71 33.95
N VAL A 366 15.85 13.11 33.21
CA VAL A 366 15.89 11.69 32.84
C VAL A 366 17.09 11.38 31.95
N ILE A 367 17.37 12.23 30.96
CA ILE A 367 18.55 12.08 30.09
C ILE A 367 19.84 12.27 30.89
N THR A 368 19.86 13.18 31.85
CA THR A 368 21.00 13.36 32.77
C THR A 368 21.22 12.10 33.62
N PHE A 369 20.16 11.51 34.17
CA PHE A 369 20.25 10.25 34.92
C PHE A 369 20.81 9.11 34.08
N ARG A 370 20.44 9.06 32.80
CA ARG A 370 20.95 8.09 31.83
C ARG A 370 22.43 8.33 31.48
N ILE A 371 22.83 9.57 31.19
CA ILE A 371 24.23 9.91 30.87
C ILE A 371 25.17 9.64 32.06
N VAL A 372 24.72 9.97 33.26
CA VAL A 372 25.49 9.74 34.50
C VAL A 372 25.49 8.25 34.90
N MET A 373 24.61 7.42 34.32
CA MET A 373 24.42 6.02 34.70
C MET A 373 24.09 5.85 36.19
N LEU A 374 23.11 6.62 36.69
CA LEU A 374 22.73 6.55 38.10
C LEU A 374 22.19 5.16 38.49
N PRO A 375 22.64 4.57 39.62
CA PRO A 375 22.06 3.35 40.17
C PRO A 375 20.54 3.44 40.37
N SER A 376 19.84 2.32 40.12
CA SER A 376 18.37 2.25 40.18
C SER A 376 17.79 2.61 41.56
N SER A 377 18.52 2.32 42.64
CA SER A 377 18.16 2.68 44.02
C SER A 377 18.08 4.19 44.26
N ILE A 378 18.95 4.96 43.59
CA ILE A 378 19.01 6.42 43.68
C ILE A 378 17.89 7.04 42.86
N VAL A 379 17.69 6.54 41.64
CA VAL A 379 16.58 6.97 40.78
C VAL A 379 15.26 6.74 41.52
N THR A 380 15.10 5.58 42.16
CA THR A 380 13.89 5.25 42.94
C THR A 380 13.64 6.20 44.11
N LEU A 381 14.70 6.71 44.74
CA LEU A 381 14.60 7.68 45.82
C LEU A 381 14.29 9.10 45.32
N LEU A 382 14.97 9.56 44.27
CA LEU A 382 14.90 10.94 43.80
C LEU A 382 13.72 11.21 42.86
N PHE A 383 13.27 10.21 42.10
CA PHE A 383 12.33 10.42 41.01
C PHE A 383 10.90 10.77 41.48
N PRO A 384 10.27 10.08 42.47
CA PRO A 384 8.95 10.45 42.99
C PRO A 384 8.78 11.92 43.43
N PRO A 385 9.67 12.50 44.27
CA PRO A 385 9.53 13.90 44.68
C PRO A 385 9.73 14.87 43.51
N LEU A 386 10.63 14.53 42.56
CA LEU A 386 10.81 15.32 41.34
C LEU A 386 9.53 15.31 40.48
N LEU A 387 8.87 14.16 40.34
CA LEU A 387 7.60 14.06 39.60
C LEU A 387 6.48 14.84 40.27
N LEU A 388 6.38 14.80 41.60
CA LEU A 388 5.40 15.56 42.35
C LEU A 388 5.59 17.08 42.14
N LEU A 389 6.84 17.55 42.22
CA LEU A 389 7.16 18.96 41.95
C LEU A 389 6.78 19.36 40.52
N ASN A 390 7.10 18.53 39.53
CA ASN A 390 6.78 18.82 38.13
C ASN A 390 5.28 18.72 37.81
N ALA A 391 4.55 17.80 38.44
CA ALA A 391 3.09 17.71 38.33
C ALA A 391 2.42 18.97 38.91
N LEU A 392 2.85 19.43 40.08
CA LEU A 392 2.36 20.68 40.69
C LEU A 392 2.73 21.90 39.84
N TRP A 393 3.95 21.93 39.29
CA TRP A 393 4.40 22.99 38.39
C TRP A 393 3.56 23.03 37.10
N GLN A 394 3.28 21.87 36.49
CA GLN A 394 2.42 21.72 35.32
C GLN A 394 0.98 22.19 35.62
N ALA A 395 0.39 21.74 36.72
CA ALA A 395 -0.96 22.15 37.14
C ALA A 395 -1.05 23.67 37.34
N ARG A 396 -0.04 24.29 37.98
CA ARG A 396 0.04 25.74 38.16
C ARG A 396 0.13 26.49 36.83
N MET A 397 0.89 25.97 35.86
CA MET A 397 1.02 26.59 34.53
C MET A 397 -0.29 26.49 33.74
N ILE A 398 -0.98 25.36 33.80
CA ILE A 398 -2.30 25.19 33.16
C ILE A 398 -3.31 26.17 33.76
N TYR A 399 -3.38 26.26 35.10
CA TYR A 399 -4.30 27.19 35.77
C TYR A 399 -4.02 28.65 35.40
N LYS A 400 -2.75 29.07 35.42
CA LYS A 400 -2.36 30.46 35.14
C LYS A 400 -2.57 30.87 33.69
N TYR A 401 -2.34 29.97 32.73
CA TYR A 401 -2.33 30.28 31.29
C TYR A 401 -3.53 29.74 30.51
N HIS A 402 -4.55 29.20 31.19
CA HIS A 402 -5.70 28.53 30.59
C HIS A 402 -6.38 29.31 29.44
N LYS A 403 -6.54 30.63 29.59
CA LYS A 403 -7.20 31.51 28.60
C LYS A 403 -6.24 32.15 27.59
N LEU A 404 -4.93 32.02 27.79
CA LEU A 404 -3.89 32.75 27.06
C LEU A 404 -3.15 31.87 26.04
N VAL A 405 -3.53 30.60 25.93
CA VAL A 405 -2.88 29.59 25.10
C VAL A 405 -3.93 28.87 24.24
N PRO A 406 -3.58 28.47 22.99
CA PRO A 406 -4.48 27.70 22.15
C PRO A 406 -5.00 26.42 22.81
N ARG A 407 -6.23 26.02 22.47
CA ARG A 407 -6.89 24.83 23.04
C ARG A 407 -6.11 23.53 22.81
N TYR A 408 -5.46 23.38 21.66
CA TYR A 408 -4.66 22.18 21.35
C TYR A 408 -3.45 22.04 22.28
N ASP A 409 -2.70 23.13 22.52
CA ASP A 409 -1.58 23.17 23.47
C ASP A 409 -2.03 22.89 24.91
N LEU A 410 -3.20 23.41 25.28
CA LEU A 410 -3.81 23.16 26.58
C LEU A 410 -4.15 21.67 26.75
N ASN A 411 -4.69 21.02 25.72
CA ASN A 411 -4.96 19.58 25.75
C ASN A 411 -3.67 18.78 25.92
N PHE A 412 -2.59 19.13 25.21
CA PHE A 412 -1.28 18.49 25.42
C PHE A 412 -0.74 18.71 26.84
N ALA A 413 -0.99 19.87 27.42
CA ALA A 413 -0.63 20.16 28.80
C ALA A 413 -1.39 19.27 29.79
N TYR A 414 -2.69 19.06 29.59
CA TYR A 414 -3.51 18.17 30.40
C TYR A 414 -3.09 16.70 30.25
N PHE A 415 -2.82 16.23 29.03
CA PHE A 415 -2.27 14.90 28.81
C PHE A 415 -0.90 14.73 29.48
N SER A 416 -0.03 15.75 29.41
CA SER A 416 1.25 15.73 30.12
C SER A 416 1.07 15.65 31.65
N LEU A 417 0.09 16.38 32.20
CA LEU A 417 -0.25 16.30 33.61
C LEU A 417 -0.77 14.90 33.99
N LEU A 418 -1.62 14.29 33.16
CA LEU A 418 -2.10 12.92 33.35
C LEU A 418 -0.93 11.94 33.37
N VAL A 419 0.02 12.04 32.43
CA VAL A 419 1.21 11.20 32.41
C VAL A 419 2.08 11.42 33.64
N PHE A 420 2.25 12.66 34.12
CA PHE A 420 2.96 12.92 35.37
C PHE A 420 2.29 12.30 36.58
N ILE A 421 0.96 12.38 36.69
CA ILE A 421 0.20 11.75 37.78
C ILE A 421 0.31 10.22 37.70
N PHE A 422 0.15 9.65 36.51
CA PHE A 422 0.32 8.22 36.28
C PHE A 422 1.72 7.74 36.65
N SER A 423 2.75 8.49 36.23
CA SER A 423 4.15 8.18 36.52
C SER A 423 4.45 8.33 38.01
N LEU A 424 3.88 9.34 38.68
CA LEU A 424 4.00 9.51 40.12
C LEU A 424 3.35 8.33 40.88
N ALA A 425 2.18 7.88 40.45
CA ALA A 425 1.49 6.73 41.04
C ALA A 425 2.32 5.44 40.85
N CYS A 426 2.78 5.17 39.63
CA CYS A 426 3.63 4.01 39.33
C CYS A 426 4.91 4.02 40.17
N SER A 427 5.59 5.16 40.21
CA SER A 427 6.82 5.35 40.99
C SER A 427 6.58 5.18 42.50
N SER A 428 5.43 5.62 43.01
CA SER A 428 5.07 5.48 44.43
C SER A 428 4.75 4.05 44.85
N ILE A 429 4.21 3.24 43.93
CA ILE A 429 3.90 1.80 44.13
C ILE A 429 5.19 0.95 44.08
N GLY A 430 6.26 1.47 43.46
CA GLY A 430 7.55 0.78 43.33
C GLY A 430 7.99 0.55 41.88
N TYR A 431 7.17 0.91 40.89
CA TYR A 431 7.48 0.80 39.46
C TYR A 431 8.17 2.06 38.92
N THR A 432 9.36 2.35 39.45
CA THR A 432 10.09 3.60 39.12
C THR A 432 10.62 3.62 37.70
N MET A 433 11.13 2.50 37.18
CA MET A 433 11.60 2.41 35.79
C MET A 433 10.45 2.51 34.79
N LEU A 434 9.29 1.92 35.09
CA LEU A 434 8.08 2.10 34.27
C LEU A 434 7.63 3.57 34.23
N ALA A 435 7.72 4.28 35.37
CA ALA A 435 7.40 5.70 35.44
C ALA A 435 8.36 6.55 34.60
N VAL A 436 9.67 6.26 34.63
CA VAL A 436 10.66 6.93 33.76
C VAL A 436 10.32 6.66 32.29
N GLN A 437 10.04 5.40 31.92
CA GLN A 437 9.68 5.01 30.56
C GLN A 437 8.43 5.73 30.04
N ALA A 438 7.39 5.83 30.86
CA ALA A 438 6.14 6.50 30.50
C ALA A 438 6.36 7.99 30.15
N ILE A 439 7.27 8.67 30.84
CA ILE A 439 7.59 10.08 30.57
C ILE A 439 8.38 10.24 29.28
N ILE A 440 9.40 9.41 29.05
CA ILE A 440 10.16 9.47 27.80
C ILE A 440 9.23 9.18 26.63
N TRP A 441 8.38 8.14 26.75
CA TRP A 441 7.41 7.80 25.72
C TRP A 441 6.48 8.97 25.43
N TRP A 442 5.87 9.59 26.45
CA TRP A 442 5.02 10.75 26.24
C TRP A 442 5.77 11.92 25.61
N SER A 443 7.01 12.18 26.03
CA SER A 443 7.85 13.25 25.49
C SER A 443 8.16 13.03 24.00
N MET A 444 8.48 11.80 23.61
CA MET A 444 8.72 11.41 22.21
C MET A 444 7.44 11.44 21.38
N GLN A 445 6.31 10.97 21.93
CA GLN A 445 5.02 11.01 21.26
C GLN A 445 4.57 12.46 21.01
N LEU A 446 4.73 13.33 22.01
CA LEU A 446 4.43 14.74 21.90
C LEU A 446 5.30 15.40 20.81
N ALA A 447 6.60 15.08 20.76
CA ALA A 447 7.49 15.58 19.71
C ALA A 447 6.99 15.19 18.32
N CYS A 448 6.62 13.92 18.13
CA CYS A 448 6.09 13.44 16.86
C CYS A 448 4.77 14.13 16.50
N ILE A 449 3.83 14.27 17.45
CA ILE A 449 2.57 14.97 17.24
C ILE A 449 2.82 16.44 16.86
N LEU A 450 3.75 17.12 17.52
CA LEU A 450 4.10 18.51 17.21
C LEU A 450 4.77 18.66 15.85
N THR A 451 5.55 17.67 15.40
CA THR A 451 6.09 17.62 14.04
C THR A 451 4.97 17.45 13.01
N ILE A 452 4.02 16.55 13.25
CA ILE A 452 2.87 16.35 12.36
C ILE A 452 2.02 17.62 12.30
N ALA A 453 1.76 18.25 13.45
CA ALA A 453 1.04 19.51 13.54
C ALA A 453 1.75 20.63 12.77
N PHE A 454 3.08 20.71 12.86
CA PHE A 454 3.89 21.66 12.09
C PHE A 454 3.66 21.51 10.58
N PHE A 455 3.69 20.28 10.05
CA PHE A 455 3.45 20.04 8.63
C PHE A 455 1.99 20.29 8.22
N HIS A 456 1.03 19.93 9.08
CA HIS A 456 -0.38 20.19 8.85
C HIS A 456 -0.67 21.70 8.75
N ASP A 457 -0.15 22.49 9.70
CA ASP A 457 -0.34 23.95 9.71
C ASP A 457 0.39 24.63 8.56
N TYR A 458 1.57 24.14 8.16
CA TYR A 458 2.28 24.59 6.98
C TYR A 458 1.45 24.37 5.70
N LEU A 459 0.83 23.19 5.57
CA LEU A 459 -0.04 22.87 4.44
C LEU A 459 -1.31 23.75 4.43
N ASN A 460 -1.89 24.03 5.60
CA ASN A 460 -3.04 24.95 5.72
C ASN A 460 -2.67 26.37 5.25
N GLN A 461 -1.51 26.90 5.65
CA GLN A 461 -1.03 28.21 5.15
C GLN A 461 -0.78 28.22 3.65
N TYR A 462 -0.31 27.11 3.08
CA TYR A 462 -0.16 26.97 1.64
C TYR A 462 -1.52 27.01 0.91
N ARG A 463 -2.54 26.34 1.48
CA ARG A 463 -3.90 26.29 0.95
C ARG A 463 -4.60 27.64 0.97
N GLU A 464 -4.39 28.44 2.02
CA GLU A 464 -4.93 29.81 2.09
C GLU A 464 -4.37 30.71 0.99
N LYS A 465 -3.07 30.57 0.67
CA LYS A 465 -2.41 31.33 -0.41
C LYS A 465 -2.78 30.83 -1.81
N HIS A 466 -3.09 29.54 -1.94
CA HIS A 466 -3.40 28.90 -3.22
C HIS A 466 -4.73 28.14 -3.12
N PRO A 467 -5.89 28.83 -3.29
CA PRO A 467 -7.19 28.18 -3.19
C PRO A 467 -7.37 27.10 -4.25
N ALA A 468 -8.02 26.00 -3.87
CA ALA A 468 -8.18 24.79 -4.69
C ALA A 468 -8.82 25.03 -6.07
N LYS A 469 -9.60 26.10 -6.25
CA LYS A 469 -10.20 26.48 -7.53
C LYS A 469 -9.18 26.89 -8.59
N ASN A 470 -8.01 27.40 -8.18
CA ASN A 470 -6.98 27.92 -9.08
C ASN A 470 -5.83 26.94 -9.33
N LEU A 471 -5.88 25.75 -8.72
CA LEU A 471 -4.83 24.74 -8.81
C LEU A 471 -5.20 23.67 -9.85
N SER A 472 -4.19 23.19 -10.58
CA SER A 472 -4.33 22.03 -11.47
C SER A 472 -4.82 20.79 -10.69
N VAL A 473 -5.62 19.94 -11.32
CA VAL A 473 -6.19 18.71 -10.73
C VAL A 473 -5.16 17.88 -9.96
N ASN A 474 -3.97 17.66 -10.54
CA ASN A 474 -2.89 16.88 -9.91
C ASN A 474 -2.43 17.47 -8.57
N LYS A 475 -2.31 18.81 -8.47
CA LYS A 475 -1.89 19.49 -7.23
C LYS A 475 -2.97 19.39 -6.16
N THR A 476 -4.24 19.54 -6.53
CA THR A 476 -5.38 19.39 -5.61
C THR A 476 -5.45 17.97 -5.06
N TRP A 477 -5.24 16.96 -5.91
CA TRP A 477 -5.21 15.56 -5.49
C TRP A 477 -4.00 15.23 -4.62
N LEU A 478 -2.85 15.84 -4.87
CA LEU A 478 -1.66 15.69 -4.03
C LEU A 478 -1.86 16.30 -2.64
N ILE A 479 -2.38 17.53 -2.55
CA ILE A 479 -2.69 18.17 -1.26
C ILE A 479 -3.69 17.32 -0.46
N ARG A 480 -4.74 16.82 -1.13
CA ARG A 480 -5.71 15.93 -0.49
C ARG A 480 -5.08 14.59 -0.06
N PHE A 481 -4.14 14.05 -0.83
CA PHE A 481 -3.42 12.84 -0.45
C PHE A 481 -2.63 13.06 0.84
N ILE A 482 -1.97 14.22 0.97
CA ILE A 482 -1.25 14.57 2.20
C ILE A 482 -2.23 14.65 3.38
N ASP A 483 -3.37 15.34 3.21
CA ASP A 483 -4.35 15.54 4.28
C ASP A 483 -5.06 14.26 4.73
N ILE A 484 -5.47 13.41 3.80
CA ILE A 484 -6.30 12.23 4.09
C ILE A 484 -5.45 11.00 4.38
N VAL A 485 -4.27 10.88 3.76
CA VAL A 485 -3.40 9.70 3.90
C VAL A 485 -2.18 10.05 4.75
N LEU A 486 -1.32 10.96 4.30
CA LEU A 486 0.01 11.12 4.90
C LEU A 486 -0.06 11.60 6.36
N ILE A 487 -0.91 12.57 6.68
CA ILE A 487 -1.03 13.12 8.04
C ILE A 487 -1.61 12.08 9.03
N PRO A 488 -2.76 11.42 8.76
CA PRO A 488 -3.29 10.40 9.67
C PRO A 488 -2.41 9.15 9.78
N THR A 489 -1.78 8.72 8.68
CA THR A 489 -0.85 7.57 8.71
C THR A 489 0.41 7.90 9.50
N ALA A 490 0.95 9.12 9.38
CA ALA A 490 2.04 9.58 10.21
C ALA A 490 1.67 9.58 11.72
N LEU A 491 0.41 9.83 12.08
CA LEU A 491 -0.06 9.75 13.46
C LEU A 491 -0.10 8.30 14.00
N VAL A 492 -0.48 7.33 13.17
CA VAL A 492 -0.44 5.91 13.55
C VAL A 492 1.01 5.44 13.70
N ILE A 493 1.85 5.79 12.73
CA ILE A 493 3.28 5.45 12.74
C ILE A 493 3.99 6.13 13.90
N SER A 494 3.63 7.37 14.24
CA SER A 494 4.27 8.10 15.35
C SER A 494 4.10 7.40 16.68
N PHE A 495 2.95 6.77 16.93
CA PHE A 495 2.73 6.00 18.16
C PHE A 495 3.73 4.85 18.30
N ILE A 496 3.92 4.07 17.23
CA ILE A 496 4.89 2.96 17.18
C ILE A 496 6.31 3.50 17.31
N LEU A 497 6.64 4.56 16.56
CA LEU A 497 7.96 5.18 16.54
C LEU A 497 8.33 5.78 17.90
N ALA A 498 7.37 6.41 18.59
CA ALA A 498 7.60 7.03 19.89
C ALA A 498 7.89 6.00 20.98
N ILE A 499 7.22 4.85 20.96
CA ILE A 499 7.54 3.74 21.87
C ILE A 499 8.93 3.18 21.52
N TYR A 500 9.20 2.94 20.23
CA TYR A 500 10.49 2.45 19.76
C TYR A 500 11.64 3.36 20.23
N TRP A 501 11.58 4.66 19.94
CA TRP A 501 12.59 5.63 20.38
C TRP A 501 12.69 5.74 21.89
N ALA A 502 11.56 5.73 22.61
CA ALA A 502 11.61 5.79 24.07
C ALA A 502 12.31 4.56 24.68
N THR A 503 12.14 3.37 24.08
CA THR A 503 12.86 2.17 24.52
C THR A 503 14.31 2.15 24.06
N ASP A 504 14.63 2.82 22.96
CA ASP A 504 16.00 2.97 22.45
C ASP A 504 16.89 3.77 23.41
N VAL A 505 16.33 4.78 24.11
CA VAL A 505 17.06 5.53 25.17
C VAL A 505 17.63 4.59 26.25
N PHE A 506 16.98 3.44 26.49
CA PHE A 506 17.43 2.40 27.42
C PHE A 506 17.98 1.15 26.73
N ASN A 507 18.22 1.21 25.42
CA ASN A 507 18.79 0.14 24.63
C ASN A 507 17.92 -1.13 24.57
N LEU A 508 16.59 -0.93 24.50
CA LEU A 508 15.56 -1.98 24.50
C LEU A 508 14.72 -1.98 23.19
N SER A 509 15.19 -1.31 22.14
CA SER A 509 14.45 -1.11 20.88
C SER A 509 14.16 -2.41 20.11
N ASP A 510 15.10 -3.36 20.09
CA ASP A 510 14.90 -4.67 19.45
C ASP A 510 13.77 -5.49 20.10
N LEU A 511 13.64 -5.39 21.43
CA LEU A 511 12.58 -6.06 22.18
C LEU A 511 11.22 -5.47 21.83
N THR A 512 11.12 -4.15 21.75
CA THR A 512 9.91 -3.44 21.34
C THR A 512 9.43 -3.89 19.97
N TRP A 513 10.36 -4.06 19.03
CA TRP A 513 10.04 -4.50 17.68
C TRP A 513 9.53 -5.95 17.64
N LYS A 514 10.13 -6.84 18.45
CA LYS A 514 9.61 -8.20 18.66
C LYS A 514 8.19 -8.14 19.22
N LEU A 515 7.95 -7.34 20.27
CA LEU A 515 6.63 -7.20 20.92
C LEU A 515 5.54 -6.65 19.99
N PHE A 516 5.87 -5.72 19.08
CA PHE A 516 4.89 -5.23 18.10
C PHE A 516 4.52 -6.24 17.03
N ARG A 517 5.42 -7.17 16.73
CA ARG A 517 5.22 -8.24 15.75
C ARG A 517 4.63 -9.51 16.34
N THR A 518 4.80 -9.75 17.64
CA THR A 518 4.16 -10.88 18.31
C THR A 518 2.64 -10.75 18.25
N ASP A 519 2.00 -11.85 17.89
CA ASP A 519 0.55 -11.93 17.85
C ASP A 519 0.00 -12.02 19.28
N PHE A 520 -0.71 -10.98 19.73
CA PHE A 520 -1.38 -10.96 21.04
C PHE A 520 -2.52 -11.98 21.11
N ILE A 521 -3.18 -12.19 19.97
CA ILE A 521 -4.18 -13.23 19.78
C ILE A 521 -3.63 -14.13 18.68
N ASN A 522 -3.28 -15.36 19.03
CA ASN A 522 -2.80 -16.37 18.08
C ASN A 522 -3.77 -17.56 18.14
N SER A 523 -4.79 -17.52 17.30
CA SER A 523 -5.74 -18.63 17.13
C SER A 523 -5.73 -19.11 15.68
N ASP A 524 -6.09 -20.37 15.44
CA ASP A 524 -6.14 -20.95 14.08
C ASP A 524 -7.07 -20.18 13.12
N LYS A 525 -8.04 -19.43 13.66
CA LYS A 525 -9.02 -18.68 12.88
C LYS A 525 -8.67 -17.21 12.71
N PHE A 526 -7.84 -16.65 13.59
CA PHE A 526 -7.60 -15.22 13.69
C PHE A 526 -6.27 -14.94 14.40
N LYS A 527 -5.43 -14.14 13.75
CA LYS A 527 -4.19 -13.63 14.33
C LYS A 527 -4.16 -12.12 14.34
N MET A 528 -3.70 -11.54 15.46
CA MET A 528 -3.68 -10.10 15.64
C MET A 528 -2.45 -9.66 16.43
N SER A 529 -1.63 -8.85 15.78
CA SER A 529 -0.51 -8.10 16.37
C SER A 529 -0.76 -6.59 16.31
N VAL A 530 -0.08 -5.80 17.14
CA VAL A 530 -0.15 -4.32 17.08
C VAL A 530 0.30 -3.82 15.70
N TYR A 531 1.29 -4.47 15.10
CA TYR A 531 1.73 -4.18 13.74
C TYR A 531 0.61 -4.41 12.70
N SER A 532 -0.11 -5.53 12.78
CA SER A 532 -1.23 -5.82 11.88
C SER A 532 -2.35 -4.77 11.96
N ILE A 533 -2.71 -4.34 13.18
CA ILE A 533 -3.72 -3.31 13.42
C ILE A 533 -3.29 -1.97 12.79
N ALA A 534 -2.04 -1.58 13.00
CA ALA A 534 -1.51 -0.34 12.45
C ALA A 534 -1.54 -0.34 10.91
N ILE A 535 -1.22 -1.46 10.26
CA ILE A 535 -1.34 -1.61 8.80
C ILE A 535 -2.79 -1.47 8.35
N VAL A 536 -3.74 -2.14 9.02
CA VAL A 536 -5.16 -2.09 8.65
C VAL A 536 -5.72 -0.67 8.73
N ILE A 537 -5.39 0.06 9.81
CA ILE A 537 -5.77 1.47 9.98
C ILE A 537 -5.11 2.34 8.89
N THR A 538 -3.83 2.11 8.60
CA THR A 538 -3.09 2.83 7.54
C THR A 538 -3.74 2.62 6.17
N LEU A 539 -4.10 1.37 5.85
CA LEU A 539 -4.79 1.03 4.61
C LEU A 539 -6.17 1.67 4.53
N TRP A 540 -6.90 1.77 5.64
CA TRP A 540 -8.21 2.44 5.65
C TRP A 540 -8.12 3.88 5.11
N PHE A 541 -7.09 4.64 5.53
CA PHE A 541 -6.86 5.99 5.01
C PHE A 541 -6.53 6.00 3.51
N VAL A 542 -5.71 5.06 3.04
CA VAL A 542 -5.36 4.91 1.62
C VAL A 542 -6.61 4.60 0.78
N PHE A 543 -7.41 3.62 1.19
CA PHE A 543 -8.63 3.22 0.50
C PHE A 543 -9.71 4.32 0.53
N ASN A 544 -9.81 5.08 1.63
CA ASN A 544 -10.69 6.24 1.70
C ASN A 544 -10.27 7.33 0.70
N TYR A 545 -8.97 7.62 0.57
CA TYR A 545 -8.47 8.54 -0.44
C TYR A 545 -8.73 8.05 -1.87
N LEU A 546 -8.51 6.76 -2.13
CA LEU A 546 -8.82 6.15 -3.43
C LEU A 546 -10.31 6.31 -3.77
N ASN A 547 -11.21 6.04 -2.82
CA ASN A 547 -12.65 6.20 -3.00
C ASN A 547 -13.02 7.64 -3.39
N LEU A 548 -12.51 8.63 -2.66
CA LEU A 548 -12.79 10.05 -2.93
C LEU A 548 -12.22 10.51 -4.27
N THR A 549 -11.02 10.04 -4.63
CA THR A 549 -10.34 10.44 -5.87
C THR A 549 -11.00 9.80 -7.09
N ILE A 550 -11.34 8.51 -7.02
CA ILE A 550 -12.08 7.79 -8.07
C ILE A 550 -13.44 8.48 -8.31
N ARG A 551 -14.14 8.86 -7.25
CA ARG A 551 -15.43 9.57 -7.34
C ARG A 551 -15.34 10.86 -8.13
N GLU A 552 -14.30 11.67 -7.90
CA GLU A 552 -14.09 12.91 -8.64
C GLU A 552 -13.59 12.66 -10.06
N ALA A 553 -12.69 11.70 -10.26
CA ALA A 553 -12.17 11.34 -11.57
C ALA A 553 -13.29 10.90 -12.53
N ILE A 554 -14.24 10.07 -12.05
CA ILE A 554 -15.41 9.64 -12.83
C ILE A 554 -16.29 10.84 -13.20
N LYS A 555 -16.59 11.72 -12.25
CA LYS A 555 -17.41 12.92 -12.50
C LYS A 555 -16.75 13.83 -13.53
N LEU A 556 -15.44 14.05 -13.43
CA LEU A 556 -14.69 14.85 -14.39
C LEU A 556 -14.67 14.22 -15.79
N TYR A 557 -14.47 12.90 -15.86
CA TYR A 557 -14.47 12.15 -17.12
C TYR A 557 -15.84 12.19 -17.81
N LEU A 558 -16.92 11.90 -17.08
CA LEU A 558 -18.27 11.88 -17.63
C LEU A 558 -18.76 13.28 -18.03
N LYS A 559 -18.49 14.30 -17.21
CA LYS A 559 -18.85 15.69 -17.53
C LYS A 559 -18.15 16.20 -18.80
N ARG A 560 -16.97 15.67 -19.12
CA ARG A 560 -16.24 16.01 -20.35
C ARG A 560 -16.83 15.35 -21.60
N ASN A 561 -17.40 14.16 -21.47
CA ASN A 561 -17.90 13.38 -22.60
C ASN A 561 -19.39 13.62 -22.88
N ASP A 562 -20.24 13.67 -21.85
CA ASP A 562 -21.68 13.88 -22.00
C ASP A 562 -22.27 14.58 -20.76
N PRO A 563 -22.38 15.92 -20.78
CA PRO A 563 -22.85 16.69 -19.63
C PRO A 563 -24.33 16.44 -19.28
N SER A 564 -25.14 15.99 -20.24
CA SER A 564 -26.59 15.83 -20.06
C SER A 564 -26.95 14.58 -19.25
N THR A 565 -26.16 13.51 -19.37
CA THR A 565 -26.37 12.24 -18.66
C THR A 565 -25.32 11.99 -17.57
N ALA A 566 -24.38 12.91 -17.37
CA ALA A 566 -23.23 12.76 -16.49
C ALA A 566 -23.61 12.40 -15.05
N ASP A 567 -24.58 13.10 -14.44
CA ASP A 567 -24.88 12.92 -13.02
C ASP A 567 -25.54 11.57 -12.72
N ALA A 568 -26.45 11.12 -13.59
CA ALA A 568 -27.10 9.82 -13.48
C ALA A 568 -26.10 8.68 -13.67
N ARG A 569 -25.27 8.74 -14.73
CA ARG A 569 -24.24 7.73 -15.00
C ARG A 569 -23.15 7.72 -13.93
N ALA A 570 -22.70 8.90 -13.48
CA ALA A 570 -21.68 9.01 -12.45
C ALA A 570 -22.11 8.32 -11.17
N THR A 571 -23.36 8.52 -10.74
CA THR A 571 -23.88 7.91 -9.51
C THR A 571 -23.81 6.38 -9.56
N MET A 572 -24.18 5.76 -10.68
CA MET A 572 -24.07 4.31 -10.87
C MET A 572 -22.60 3.84 -10.79
N TYR A 573 -21.69 4.45 -11.56
CA TYR A 573 -20.27 4.07 -11.57
C TYR A 573 -19.61 4.25 -10.21
N ILE A 574 -19.93 5.35 -9.51
CA ILE A 574 -19.39 5.64 -8.18
C ILE A 574 -19.81 4.56 -7.18
N ASN A 575 -21.08 4.16 -7.17
CA ASN A 575 -21.58 3.15 -6.22
C ASN A 575 -20.90 1.78 -6.45
N VAL A 576 -20.79 1.35 -7.71
CA VAL A 576 -20.13 0.08 -8.05
C VAL A 576 -18.66 0.12 -7.64
N LEU A 577 -17.93 1.18 -7.99
CA LEU A 577 -16.52 1.32 -7.64
C LEU A 577 -16.31 1.45 -6.13
N GLN A 578 -17.24 2.10 -5.40
CA GLN A 578 -17.17 2.17 -3.95
C GLN A 578 -17.28 0.79 -3.30
N VAL A 579 -18.17 -0.08 -3.80
CA VAL A 579 -18.26 -1.49 -3.35
C VAL A 579 -16.95 -2.23 -3.64
N VAL A 580 -16.35 -2.04 -4.81
CA VAL A 580 -15.08 -2.68 -5.18
C VAL A 580 -13.93 -2.19 -4.29
N VAL A 581 -13.83 -0.88 -4.04
CA VAL A 581 -12.76 -0.27 -3.23
C VAL A 581 -12.86 -0.72 -1.77
N TRP A 582 -14.04 -0.61 -1.15
CA TRP A 582 -14.22 -1.06 0.23
C TRP A 582 -14.20 -2.58 0.39
N GLY A 583 -14.69 -3.31 -0.61
CA GLY A 583 -14.57 -4.78 -0.67
C GLY A 583 -13.11 -5.23 -0.74
N SER A 584 -12.28 -4.54 -1.53
CA SER A 584 -10.84 -4.81 -1.62
C SER A 584 -10.12 -4.51 -0.29
N TRP A 585 -10.47 -3.41 0.38
CA TRP A 585 -9.96 -3.10 1.72
C TRP A 585 -10.33 -4.17 2.73
N LEU A 586 -11.59 -4.64 2.72
CA LEU A 586 -12.07 -5.70 3.60
C LEU A 586 -11.29 -7.00 3.36
N LEU A 587 -11.17 -7.46 2.12
CA LEU A 587 -10.42 -8.67 1.78
C LEU A 587 -8.94 -8.58 2.20
N THR A 588 -8.32 -7.42 1.97
CA THR A 588 -6.92 -7.18 2.39
C THR A 588 -6.79 -7.22 3.91
N THR A 589 -7.74 -6.63 4.63
CA THR A 589 -7.79 -6.64 6.10
C THR A 589 -7.94 -8.06 6.64
N LEU A 590 -8.82 -8.86 6.06
CA LEU A 590 -9.02 -10.25 6.47
C LEU A 590 -7.76 -11.10 6.24
N ASN A 591 -7.03 -10.84 5.15
CA ASN A 591 -5.76 -11.49 4.86
C ASN A 591 -4.65 -11.08 5.84
N ILE A 592 -4.57 -9.80 6.21
CA ILE A 592 -3.58 -9.31 7.18
C ILE A 592 -3.78 -9.94 8.55
N PHE A 593 -5.03 -10.12 8.98
CA PHE A 593 -5.35 -10.84 10.23
C PHE A 593 -5.29 -12.37 10.10
N GLN A 594 -4.78 -12.89 8.98
CA GLN A 594 -4.65 -14.32 8.66
C GLN A 594 -5.93 -15.10 8.98
N ILE A 595 -7.06 -14.50 8.65
CA ILE A 595 -8.34 -15.12 8.95
C ILE A 595 -8.51 -16.37 8.06
N SER A 596 -8.94 -17.49 8.65
CA SER A 596 -8.98 -18.78 7.97
C SER A 596 -9.70 -18.71 6.62
N SER A 597 -9.04 -19.13 5.54
CA SER A 597 -9.57 -19.01 4.17
C SER A 597 -10.84 -19.84 3.93
N THR A 598 -11.12 -20.84 4.77
CA THR A 598 -12.28 -21.73 4.60
C THR A 598 -13.62 -21.01 4.63
N TRP A 599 -13.89 -20.16 5.63
CA TRP A 599 -15.17 -19.44 5.68
C TRP A 599 -15.24 -18.33 4.63
N LEU A 600 -14.11 -17.72 4.28
CA LEU A 600 -14.01 -16.74 3.19
C LEU A 600 -14.47 -17.36 1.87
N VAL A 601 -13.98 -18.56 1.55
CA VAL A 601 -14.40 -19.31 0.36
C VAL A 601 -15.90 -19.62 0.39
N VAL A 602 -16.45 -19.99 1.55
CA VAL A 602 -17.90 -20.25 1.70
C VAL A 602 -18.73 -18.99 1.46
N VAL A 603 -18.37 -17.86 2.09
CA VAL A 603 -19.10 -16.59 1.95
C VAL A 603 -18.97 -16.04 0.52
N THR A 604 -17.77 -16.07 -0.06
CA THR A 604 -17.56 -15.66 -1.45
C THR A 604 -18.30 -16.57 -2.42
N GLY A 605 -18.33 -17.89 -2.17
CA GLY A 605 -19.12 -18.84 -2.96
C GLY A 605 -20.62 -18.55 -2.91
N GLY A 606 -21.16 -18.28 -1.71
CA GLY A 606 -22.56 -17.89 -1.52
C GLY A 606 -22.90 -16.56 -2.21
N LEU A 607 -22.08 -15.52 -2.01
CA LEU A 607 -22.24 -14.22 -2.67
C LEU A 607 -22.17 -14.32 -4.19
N SER A 608 -21.18 -15.06 -4.73
CA SER A 608 -21.03 -15.26 -6.17
C SER A 608 -22.25 -15.97 -6.76
N THR A 609 -22.79 -16.97 -6.04
CA THR A 609 -23.99 -17.69 -6.47
C THR A 609 -25.21 -16.75 -6.47
N GLY A 610 -25.40 -15.96 -5.41
CA GLY A 610 -26.48 -14.98 -5.32
C GLY A 610 -26.43 -13.91 -6.41
N ILE A 611 -25.24 -13.36 -6.69
CA ILE A 611 -25.01 -12.41 -7.78
C ILE A 611 -25.29 -13.07 -9.14
N GLY A 612 -24.85 -14.31 -9.34
CA GLY A 612 -25.10 -15.07 -10.56
C GLY A 612 -26.60 -15.26 -10.83
N PHE A 613 -27.38 -15.61 -9.80
CA PHE A 613 -28.83 -15.71 -9.91
C PHE A 613 -29.50 -14.36 -10.21
N ALA A 614 -29.07 -13.28 -9.55
CA ALA A 614 -29.61 -11.94 -9.79
C ALA A 614 -29.28 -11.40 -11.20
N MET A 615 -28.15 -11.82 -11.77
CA MET A 615 -27.72 -11.42 -13.12
C MET A 615 -28.27 -12.33 -14.24
N LYS A 616 -28.96 -13.42 -13.91
CA LYS A 616 -29.43 -14.43 -14.87
C LYS A 616 -30.15 -13.80 -16.07
N ASP A 617 -31.19 -13.02 -15.81
CA ASP A 617 -32.05 -12.44 -16.85
C ASP A 617 -31.29 -11.40 -17.70
N ILE A 618 -30.32 -10.69 -17.11
CA ILE A 618 -29.48 -9.72 -17.82
C ILE A 618 -28.56 -10.44 -18.80
N LEU A 619 -27.88 -11.49 -18.34
CA LEU A 619 -26.99 -12.30 -19.19
C LEU A 619 -27.76 -12.99 -20.31
N GLU A 620 -28.97 -13.47 -20.02
CA GLU A 620 -29.88 -14.06 -21.01
C GLU A 620 -30.23 -13.05 -22.11
N ASN A 621 -30.61 -11.82 -21.76
CA ASN A 621 -30.88 -10.76 -22.74
C ASN A 621 -29.65 -10.40 -23.59
N ILE A 622 -28.46 -10.36 -22.99
CA ILE A 622 -27.20 -10.09 -23.71
C ILE A 622 -26.89 -11.20 -24.72
N TYR A 623 -27.00 -12.45 -24.29
CA TYR A 623 -26.77 -13.60 -25.16
C TYR A 623 -27.71 -13.59 -26.37
N TYR A 624 -29.00 -13.36 -26.14
CA TYR A 624 -29.97 -13.25 -27.22
C TYR A 624 -29.72 -12.02 -28.10
N GLY A 625 -29.32 -10.89 -27.53
CA GLY A 625 -28.94 -9.71 -28.30
C GLY A 625 -27.80 -9.98 -29.28
N ILE A 626 -26.73 -10.62 -28.81
CA ILE A 626 -25.61 -11.06 -29.67
C ILE A 626 -26.12 -12.02 -30.74
N SER A 627 -27.00 -12.96 -30.39
CA SER A 627 -27.56 -13.90 -31.36
C SER A 627 -28.49 -13.23 -32.40
N LEU A 628 -29.21 -12.15 -32.06
CA LEU A 628 -29.97 -11.37 -33.05
C LEU A 628 -29.02 -10.66 -34.01
N MET A 629 -28.02 -9.96 -33.46
CA MET A 629 -27.00 -9.23 -34.23
C MET A 629 -26.19 -10.15 -35.15
N ALA A 630 -26.00 -11.41 -34.78
CA ALA A 630 -25.31 -12.42 -35.59
C ALA A 630 -26.07 -12.81 -36.89
N GLY A 631 -27.27 -12.27 -37.13
CA GLY A 631 -27.93 -12.34 -38.44
C GLY A 631 -29.30 -13.02 -38.45
N ARG A 632 -29.93 -13.27 -37.29
CA ARG A 632 -31.30 -13.79 -37.25
C ARG A 632 -32.34 -12.76 -37.69
N ILE A 633 -32.09 -11.49 -37.36
CA ILE A 633 -32.88 -10.31 -37.73
C ILE A 633 -31.90 -9.22 -38.18
N LYS A 634 -32.25 -8.46 -39.22
CA LYS A 634 -31.47 -7.32 -39.69
C LYS A 634 -32.17 -6.01 -39.37
N ILE A 635 -31.38 -4.95 -39.17
CA ILE A 635 -31.91 -3.59 -39.12
C ILE A 635 -32.60 -3.32 -40.46
N GLY A 636 -33.86 -2.88 -40.40
CA GLY A 636 -34.73 -2.68 -41.56
C GLY A 636 -35.69 -3.83 -41.86
N ASP A 637 -35.55 -4.99 -41.21
CA ASP A 637 -36.53 -6.09 -41.33
C ASP A 637 -37.89 -5.65 -40.79
N TYR A 638 -38.97 -6.13 -41.42
CA TYR A 638 -40.33 -6.00 -40.90
C TYR A 638 -40.68 -7.27 -40.13
N ILE A 639 -41.05 -7.11 -38.86
CA ILE A 639 -41.41 -8.24 -38.01
C ILE A 639 -42.75 -8.01 -37.32
N ILE A 640 -43.43 -9.11 -37.00
CA ILE A 640 -44.59 -9.13 -36.12
C ILE A 640 -44.21 -9.85 -34.84
N CYS A 641 -44.30 -9.14 -33.72
CA CYS A 641 -44.03 -9.67 -32.38
C CYS A 641 -45.13 -9.22 -31.43
N ASP A 642 -45.72 -10.16 -30.70
CA ASP A 642 -46.78 -9.89 -29.71
C ASP A 642 -47.97 -9.10 -30.28
N GLY A 643 -48.34 -9.38 -31.53
CA GLY A 643 -49.42 -8.68 -32.26
C GLY A 643 -49.03 -7.31 -32.82
N VAL A 644 -47.84 -6.80 -32.50
CA VAL A 644 -47.35 -5.52 -33.02
C VAL A 644 -46.53 -5.74 -34.29
N ARG A 645 -46.91 -5.01 -35.35
CA ARG A 645 -46.22 -4.98 -36.65
C ARG A 645 -45.34 -3.75 -36.73
N GLY A 646 -44.06 -3.92 -37.04
CA GLY A 646 -43.14 -2.79 -37.15
C GLY A 646 -41.80 -3.12 -37.82
N LYS A 647 -41.08 -2.07 -38.17
CA LYS A 647 -39.75 -2.12 -38.77
C LYS A 647 -38.68 -2.09 -37.69
N VAL A 648 -37.68 -2.97 -37.79
CA VAL A 648 -36.55 -2.99 -36.86
C VAL A 648 -35.67 -1.77 -37.09
N SER A 649 -35.63 -0.86 -36.10
CA SER A 649 -34.86 0.39 -36.20
C SER A 649 -33.44 0.24 -35.66
N SER A 650 -33.27 -0.47 -34.53
CA SER A 650 -31.96 -0.77 -33.95
C SER A 650 -32.00 -2.02 -33.08
N ILE A 651 -30.85 -2.69 -32.97
CA ILE A 651 -30.65 -3.86 -32.11
C ILE A 651 -29.52 -3.48 -31.14
N ASN A 652 -29.82 -3.49 -29.85
CA ASN A 652 -28.86 -3.26 -28.76
C ASN A 652 -28.59 -4.59 -28.02
N TYR A 653 -27.60 -4.60 -27.13
CA TYR A 653 -27.27 -5.80 -26.35
C TYR A 653 -28.43 -6.32 -25.50
N THR A 654 -29.29 -5.45 -24.98
CA THR A 654 -30.39 -5.84 -24.08
C THR A 654 -31.78 -5.76 -24.72
N SER A 655 -31.96 -4.95 -25.75
CA SER A 655 -33.26 -4.71 -26.37
C SER A 655 -33.18 -4.50 -27.88
N THR A 656 -34.28 -4.77 -28.58
CA THR A 656 -34.48 -4.46 -30.00
C THR A 656 -35.60 -3.43 -30.11
N MET A 657 -35.38 -2.39 -30.90
CA MET A 657 -36.31 -1.29 -31.09
C MET A 657 -37.08 -1.51 -32.39
N LEU A 658 -38.41 -1.49 -32.31
CA LEU A 658 -39.33 -1.54 -33.45
C LEU A 658 -40.01 -0.20 -33.63
N GLU A 659 -40.06 0.30 -34.86
CA GLU A 659 -40.89 1.42 -35.27
C GLU A 659 -42.21 0.86 -35.80
N ALA A 660 -43.29 1.09 -35.05
CA ALA A 660 -44.63 0.63 -35.41
C ALA A 660 -45.28 1.54 -36.45
N LEU A 661 -46.36 1.05 -37.07
CA LEU A 661 -47.09 1.79 -38.12
C LEU A 661 -47.72 3.10 -37.63
N ASP A 662 -47.96 3.24 -36.33
CA ASP A 662 -48.48 4.45 -35.69
C ASP A 662 -47.39 5.50 -35.38
N GLY A 663 -46.13 5.22 -35.73
CA GLY A 663 -44.97 6.08 -35.45
C GLY A 663 -44.39 5.93 -34.05
N SER A 664 -44.92 5.02 -33.22
CA SER A 664 -44.33 4.72 -31.90
C SER A 664 -43.07 3.86 -32.02
N VAL A 665 -42.11 4.10 -31.12
CA VAL A 665 -40.90 3.26 -31.00
C VAL A 665 -41.04 2.36 -29.78
N ILE A 666 -41.10 1.06 -30.01
CA ILE A 666 -41.35 0.05 -29.00
C ILE A 666 -40.06 -0.73 -28.74
N ALA A 667 -39.64 -0.77 -27.47
CA ALA A 667 -38.47 -1.50 -27.03
C ALA A 667 -38.86 -2.90 -26.53
N PHE A 668 -38.49 -3.93 -27.28
CA PHE A 668 -38.63 -5.32 -26.84
C PHE A 668 -37.33 -5.79 -26.20
N GLN A 669 -37.43 -6.46 -25.05
CA GLN A 669 -36.27 -7.17 -24.48
C GLN A 669 -35.87 -8.33 -25.41
N ASN A 670 -34.57 -8.52 -25.63
CA ASN A 670 -34.09 -9.54 -26.58
C ASN A 670 -34.52 -10.96 -26.20
N SER A 671 -34.59 -11.26 -24.91
CA SER A 671 -35.14 -12.52 -24.39
C SER A 671 -36.61 -12.71 -24.75
N GLN A 672 -37.44 -11.67 -24.69
CA GLN A 672 -38.85 -11.75 -25.05
C GLN A 672 -39.05 -12.07 -26.53
N LEU A 673 -38.23 -11.48 -27.41
CA LEU A 673 -38.24 -11.77 -28.85
C LEU A 673 -37.82 -13.21 -29.19
N PHE A 674 -36.98 -13.83 -28.36
CA PHE A 674 -36.54 -15.21 -28.56
C PHE A 674 -37.48 -16.24 -27.94
N THR A 675 -37.99 -15.94 -26.75
CA THR A 675 -38.89 -16.83 -26.01
C THR A 675 -40.29 -16.83 -26.64
N LYS A 676 -40.75 -15.68 -27.14
CA LYS A 676 -41.99 -15.60 -27.92
C LYS A 676 -41.67 -15.82 -29.40
N ASN A 677 -42.50 -16.59 -30.09
CA ASN A 677 -42.38 -16.72 -31.56
C ASN A 677 -42.63 -15.35 -32.22
N TYR A 678 -41.72 -14.93 -33.09
CA TYR A 678 -41.89 -13.75 -33.95
C TYR A 678 -41.97 -14.17 -35.43
N LYS A 679 -42.69 -13.39 -36.23
CA LYS A 679 -42.75 -13.58 -37.69
C LYS A 679 -41.84 -12.56 -38.35
N ASN A 680 -40.82 -13.01 -39.08
CA ASN A 680 -40.03 -12.13 -39.94
C ASN A 680 -40.64 -12.14 -41.36
N MET A 681 -41.15 -10.99 -41.77
CA MET A 681 -41.91 -10.86 -43.02
C MET A 681 -41.01 -10.56 -44.23
N THR A 682 -39.82 -10.00 -43.99
CA THR A 682 -38.86 -9.63 -45.04
C THR A 682 -37.88 -10.73 -45.40
N LYS A 683 -37.65 -11.71 -44.51
CA LYS A 683 -36.66 -12.77 -44.69
C LYS A 683 -36.97 -13.77 -45.82
N ASN A 684 -38.24 -13.87 -46.23
CA ASN A 684 -38.63 -14.69 -47.38
C ASN A 684 -38.37 -13.92 -48.69
N HIS A 685 -39.39 -13.73 -49.53
CA HIS A 685 -39.29 -12.94 -50.75
C HIS A 685 -39.75 -11.47 -50.57
N GLY A 686 -40.09 -11.04 -49.35
CA GLY A 686 -40.51 -9.65 -49.06
C GLY A 686 -41.96 -9.31 -49.45
N TYR A 687 -42.75 -10.32 -49.83
CA TYR A 687 -44.18 -10.18 -50.11
C TYR A 687 -44.98 -11.04 -49.14
N GLU A 688 -46.15 -10.58 -48.74
CA GLU A 688 -47.10 -11.33 -47.92
C GLU A 688 -48.39 -11.61 -48.70
N LEU A 689 -49.03 -12.74 -48.41
CA LEU A 689 -50.31 -13.07 -48.99
C LEU A 689 -51.39 -12.31 -48.23
N ASP A 690 -52.09 -11.45 -48.93
CA ASP A 690 -53.27 -10.78 -48.43
C ASP A 690 -54.55 -11.34 -49.06
N VAL A 691 -55.64 -11.24 -48.31
CA VAL A 691 -56.92 -11.86 -48.62
C VAL A 691 -58.00 -10.80 -48.65
N LEU A 692 -58.45 -10.46 -49.85
CA LEU A 692 -59.53 -9.50 -50.08
C LEU A 692 -60.82 -10.24 -50.45
N GLU A 693 -61.95 -9.63 -50.12
CA GLU A 693 -63.26 -10.23 -50.35
C GLU A 693 -64.20 -9.22 -51.02
N VAL A 694 -64.91 -9.67 -52.04
CA VAL A 694 -65.91 -8.85 -52.75
C VAL A 694 -67.15 -9.68 -53.06
N GLY A 695 -68.32 -9.11 -52.80
CA GLY A 695 -69.61 -9.73 -53.11
C GLY A 695 -70.11 -9.29 -54.49
N VAL A 696 -70.60 -10.24 -55.30
CA VAL A 696 -71.28 -9.97 -56.58
C VAL A 696 -72.70 -10.53 -56.58
N ALA A 697 -73.61 -9.92 -57.34
CA ALA A 697 -75.02 -10.30 -57.34
C ALA A 697 -75.24 -11.76 -57.77
N TYR A 698 -76.27 -12.38 -57.20
CA TYR A 698 -76.72 -13.70 -57.67
C TYR A 698 -77.19 -13.61 -59.13
N GLY A 699 -76.73 -14.55 -59.95
CA GLY A 699 -76.97 -14.55 -61.40
C GLY A 699 -75.82 -13.97 -62.24
N SER A 700 -74.82 -13.33 -61.63
CA SER A 700 -73.61 -12.92 -62.35
C SER A 700 -72.79 -14.11 -62.87
N ASN A 701 -72.17 -13.96 -64.05
CA ASN A 701 -71.30 -14.97 -64.64
C ASN A 701 -69.95 -15.05 -63.88
N ILE A 702 -69.87 -15.89 -62.86
CA ILE A 702 -68.71 -16.00 -61.98
C ILE A 702 -67.40 -16.31 -62.73
N LYS A 703 -67.46 -17.05 -63.84
CA LYS A 703 -66.25 -17.37 -64.62
C LYS A 703 -65.65 -16.10 -65.24
N GLU A 704 -66.51 -15.29 -65.83
CA GLU A 704 -66.16 -14.01 -66.46
C GLU A 704 -65.69 -12.98 -65.42
N VAL A 705 -66.40 -12.85 -64.30
CA VAL A 705 -66.01 -11.97 -63.19
C VAL A 705 -64.59 -12.31 -62.67
N LYS A 706 -64.28 -13.61 -62.53
CA LYS A 706 -62.94 -14.06 -62.10
C LYS A 706 -61.85 -13.65 -63.09
N GLU A 707 -62.06 -13.88 -64.38
CA GLU A 707 -61.09 -13.53 -65.43
C GLU A 707 -60.86 -12.02 -65.49
N LEU A 708 -61.94 -11.22 -65.40
CA LEU A 708 -61.86 -9.76 -65.36
C LEU A 708 -61.05 -9.26 -64.17
N LEU A 709 -61.35 -9.74 -62.96
CA LEU A 709 -60.64 -9.32 -61.75
C LEU A 709 -59.17 -9.76 -61.74
N VAL A 710 -58.85 -10.97 -62.23
CA VAL A 710 -57.46 -11.42 -62.36
C VAL A 710 -56.69 -10.50 -63.30
N ASN A 711 -57.25 -10.17 -64.48
CA ASN A 711 -56.58 -9.32 -65.46
C ASN A 711 -56.37 -7.90 -64.92
N ALA A 712 -57.41 -7.28 -64.37
CA ALA A 712 -57.35 -5.91 -63.85
C ALA A 712 -56.34 -5.75 -62.70
N ILE A 713 -56.34 -6.68 -61.74
CA ILE A 713 -55.41 -6.62 -60.60
C ILE A 713 -53.96 -6.91 -61.04
N THR A 714 -53.76 -7.78 -62.04
CA THR A 714 -52.42 -8.08 -62.56
C THR A 714 -51.83 -6.87 -63.30
N GLU A 715 -52.66 -6.06 -63.96
CA GLU A 715 -52.23 -4.86 -64.71
C GLU A 715 -51.71 -3.72 -63.81
N LEU A 716 -52.14 -3.68 -62.53
CA LEU A 716 -51.70 -2.66 -61.57
C LEU A 716 -50.20 -2.70 -61.26
N GLY A 717 -49.52 -3.83 -61.46
CA GLY A 717 -48.08 -3.98 -61.19
C GLY A 717 -47.65 -3.94 -59.72
N VAL A 718 -48.58 -3.79 -58.78
CA VAL A 718 -48.32 -3.75 -57.32
C VAL A 718 -48.22 -5.15 -56.68
N THR A 719 -48.58 -6.20 -57.42
CA THR A 719 -48.56 -7.59 -56.96
C THR A 719 -47.25 -8.31 -57.28
N PHE A 720 -46.94 -9.38 -56.56
CA PHE A 720 -45.71 -10.13 -56.75
C PHE A 720 -45.70 -10.88 -58.09
N SER A 721 -44.86 -10.47 -59.03
CA SER A 721 -44.79 -11.05 -60.39
C SER A 721 -44.54 -12.56 -60.44
N LYS A 722 -43.96 -13.17 -59.40
CA LYS A 722 -43.71 -14.62 -59.35
C LYS A 722 -44.89 -15.45 -58.83
N GLN A 723 -45.92 -14.83 -58.25
CA GLN A 723 -47.12 -15.53 -57.78
C GLN A 723 -48.39 -14.94 -58.40
N PRO A 724 -49.23 -15.75 -59.08
CA PRO A 724 -50.39 -15.23 -59.79
C PRO A 724 -51.50 -14.78 -58.82
N VAL A 725 -52.20 -13.72 -59.23
CA VAL A 725 -53.46 -13.30 -58.59
C VAL A 725 -54.48 -14.44 -58.75
N THR A 726 -55.09 -14.86 -57.63
CA THR A 726 -56.04 -15.97 -57.65
C THR A 726 -57.40 -15.53 -57.10
N VAL A 727 -58.45 -15.64 -57.91
CA VAL A 727 -59.83 -15.36 -57.47
C VAL A 727 -60.61 -16.66 -57.35
N ARG A 728 -61.15 -16.93 -56.16
CA ARG A 728 -61.94 -18.13 -55.84
C ARG A 728 -63.33 -17.73 -55.37
N LEU A 729 -64.30 -18.62 -55.56
CA LEU A 729 -65.59 -18.46 -54.90
C LEU A 729 -65.42 -18.90 -53.45
N LYS A 730 -65.79 -18.04 -52.50
CA LYS A 730 -65.64 -18.28 -51.05
C LYS A 730 -66.89 -18.93 -50.47
N SER A 731 -68.02 -18.27 -50.65
CA SER A 731 -69.30 -18.63 -50.04
C SER A 731 -70.46 -18.06 -50.86
N PHE A 732 -71.64 -18.64 -50.64
CA PHE A 732 -72.92 -18.11 -51.05
C PHE A 732 -73.53 -17.43 -49.82
N ASP A 733 -73.52 -16.10 -49.77
CA ASP A 733 -73.96 -15.30 -48.62
C ASP A 733 -75.38 -14.76 -48.87
N ASP A 734 -76.04 -14.20 -47.85
CA ASP A 734 -77.48 -13.87 -47.85
C ASP A 734 -77.96 -13.00 -49.03
N SER A 735 -77.10 -12.17 -49.62
CA SER A 735 -77.45 -11.24 -50.69
C SER A 735 -76.46 -11.22 -51.86
N CYS A 736 -75.37 -11.99 -51.78
CA CYS A 736 -74.33 -12.00 -52.81
C CYS A 736 -73.56 -13.32 -52.86
N ILE A 737 -72.86 -13.55 -53.97
CA ILE A 737 -71.83 -14.57 -54.10
C ILE A 737 -70.50 -13.91 -53.73
N THR A 738 -69.88 -14.34 -52.63
CA THR A 738 -68.62 -13.77 -52.16
C THR A 738 -67.42 -14.42 -52.85
N LEU A 739 -66.59 -13.59 -53.46
CA LEU A 739 -65.33 -13.96 -54.09
C LEU A 739 -64.17 -13.62 -53.15
N LYS A 740 -63.25 -14.57 -52.99
CA LYS A 740 -61.99 -14.41 -52.26
C LYS A 740 -60.86 -14.19 -53.24
N ILE A 741 -60.18 -13.07 -53.11
CA ILE A 741 -59.09 -12.60 -53.95
C ILE A 741 -57.80 -12.74 -53.15
N LEU A 742 -56.89 -13.59 -53.65
CA LEU A 742 -55.60 -13.89 -53.05
C LEU A 742 -54.52 -13.13 -53.82
N VAL A 743 -53.88 -12.17 -53.17
CA VAL A 743 -52.87 -11.29 -53.77
C VAL A 743 -51.61 -11.26 -52.90
N TRP A 744 -50.45 -11.35 -53.53
CA TRP A 744 -49.18 -11.17 -52.82
C TRP A 744 -48.71 -9.73 -52.99
N VAL A 745 -48.68 -8.97 -51.90
CA VAL A 745 -48.31 -7.54 -51.88
C VAL A 745 -47.03 -7.33 -51.10
N ASN A 746 -46.33 -6.23 -51.36
CA ASN A 746 -45.06 -5.95 -50.70
C ASN A 746 -45.30 -5.61 -49.22
N VAL A 747 -44.54 -6.23 -48.33
CA VAL A 747 -44.70 -6.08 -46.87
C VAL A 747 -44.61 -4.63 -46.41
N PHE A 748 -43.80 -3.79 -47.07
CA PHE A 748 -43.60 -2.38 -46.69
C PHE A 748 -44.75 -1.47 -47.13
N THR A 749 -45.45 -1.83 -48.21
CA THR A 749 -46.51 -1.03 -48.83
C THR A 749 -47.88 -1.69 -48.74
N GLN A 750 -48.03 -2.77 -47.98
CA GLN A 750 -49.26 -3.56 -47.92
C GLN A 750 -50.52 -2.70 -47.72
N GLY A 751 -50.51 -1.76 -46.76
CA GLY A 751 -51.67 -0.91 -46.50
C GLY A 751 -52.07 -0.05 -47.71
N SER A 752 -51.10 0.52 -48.45
CA SER A 752 -51.37 1.29 -49.66
C SER A 752 -51.77 0.40 -50.83
N ASP A 753 -51.08 -0.73 -51.01
CA ASP A 753 -51.31 -1.64 -52.13
C ASP A 753 -52.72 -2.26 -52.06
N ILE A 754 -53.19 -2.57 -50.85
CA ILE A 754 -54.57 -3.03 -50.63
C ILE A 754 -55.60 -1.99 -51.05
N GLY A 755 -55.39 -0.73 -50.65
CA GLY A 755 -56.29 0.36 -51.03
C GLY A 755 -56.44 0.48 -52.55
N VAL A 756 -55.30 0.46 -53.25
CA VAL A 756 -55.25 0.51 -54.73
C VAL A 756 -55.95 -0.70 -55.36
N ILE A 757 -55.75 -1.90 -54.83
CA ILE A 757 -56.39 -3.13 -55.35
C ILE A 757 -57.92 -3.08 -55.10
N MET A 758 -58.37 -2.62 -53.95
CA MET A 758 -59.80 -2.48 -53.64
C MET A 758 -60.49 -1.46 -54.56
N GLU A 759 -59.85 -0.32 -54.82
CA GLU A 759 -60.34 0.68 -55.79
C GLU A 759 -60.44 0.07 -57.20
N CYS A 760 -59.40 -0.64 -57.64
CA CYS A 760 -59.38 -1.32 -58.93
C CYS A 760 -60.50 -2.37 -59.07
N ILE A 761 -60.75 -3.17 -58.04
CA ILE A 761 -61.86 -4.14 -58.01
C ILE A 761 -63.19 -3.41 -58.22
N TYR A 762 -63.43 -2.34 -57.46
CA TYR A 762 -64.66 -1.56 -57.54
C TYR A 762 -64.87 -0.96 -58.93
N GLU A 763 -63.85 -0.32 -59.50
CA GLU A 763 -63.91 0.27 -60.84
C GLU A 763 -64.14 -0.78 -61.94
N THR A 764 -63.46 -1.93 -61.83
CA THR A 764 -63.56 -3.02 -62.80
C THR A 764 -64.95 -3.63 -62.83
N LEU A 765 -65.56 -3.88 -61.67
CA LEU A 765 -66.91 -4.43 -61.59
C LEU A 765 -67.95 -3.45 -62.17
N ASN A 766 -67.86 -2.16 -61.81
CA ASN A 766 -68.77 -1.13 -62.30
C ASN A 766 -68.65 -0.94 -63.83
N LYS A 767 -67.43 -0.90 -64.38
CA LYS A 767 -67.20 -0.71 -65.82
C LYS A 767 -67.78 -1.84 -66.68
N ASN A 768 -67.86 -3.06 -66.14
CA ASN A 768 -68.38 -4.24 -66.82
C ASN A 768 -69.85 -4.55 -66.46
N GLY A 769 -70.55 -3.64 -65.76
CA GLY A 769 -71.96 -3.81 -65.40
C GLY A 769 -72.22 -4.95 -64.40
N ILE A 770 -71.22 -5.36 -63.62
CA ILE A 770 -71.36 -6.38 -62.58
C ILE A 770 -71.83 -5.70 -61.30
N GLU A 771 -73.05 -6.01 -60.88
CA GLU A 771 -73.65 -5.41 -59.69
C GLU A 771 -72.99 -5.93 -58.40
N ILE A 772 -72.57 -4.99 -57.55
CA ILE A 772 -72.24 -5.24 -56.14
C ILE A 772 -73.54 -5.00 -55.36
N PRO A 773 -74.25 -6.06 -54.94
CA PRO A 773 -75.62 -5.94 -54.46
C PRO A 773 -75.66 -5.29 -53.09
N PHE A 774 -76.63 -4.39 -52.91
CA PHE A 774 -77.08 -4.03 -51.57
C PHE A 774 -77.78 -5.24 -50.91
N PRO A 775 -77.96 -5.24 -49.57
CA PRO A 775 -78.72 -6.29 -48.90
C PRO A 775 -80.09 -6.52 -49.53
N GLN A 776 -80.32 -7.72 -50.04
CA GLN A 776 -81.54 -8.14 -50.74
C GLN A 776 -82.57 -8.66 -49.75
N ARG A 777 -83.85 -8.37 -50.00
CA ARG A 777 -84.97 -8.87 -49.19
C ARG A 777 -86.12 -9.28 -50.08
N GLU A 778 -86.61 -10.49 -49.89
CA GLU A 778 -87.88 -10.91 -50.45
C GLU A 778 -89.01 -10.49 -49.49
N ILE A 779 -89.94 -9.66 -49.97
CA ILE A 779 -91.07 -9.17 -49.18
C ILE A 779 -92.35 -9.78 -49.75
N THR A 780 -92.92 -10.75 -49.03
CA THR A 780 -94.24 -11.30 -49.36
C THR A 780 -95.33 -10.49 -48.66
N ILE A 781 -96.08 -9.68 -49.40
CA ILE A 781 -97.21 -8.90 -48.85
C ILE A 781 -98.45 -9.82 -48.82
N LYS A 782 -98.84 -10.30 -47.63
CA LYS A 782 -100.07 -11.07 -47.43
C LYS A 782 -101.26 -10.11 -47.26
N HIS A 783 -102.20 -10.08 -48.20
CA HIS A 783 -103.47 -9.37 -48.02
C HIS A 783 -104.39 -10.23 -47.18
N GLN A 784 -104.80 -9.72 -46.02
CA GLN A 784 -105.74 -10.38 -45.12
C GLN A 784 -107.15 -10.10 -45.64
N GLN A 785 -107.87 -11.13 -46.11
CA GLN A 785 -109.29 -10.97 -46.43
C GLN A 785 -110.05 -10.73 -45.12
N GLU A 786 -110.66 -9.55 -44.98
CA GLU A 786 -111.57 -9.21 -43.88
C GLU A 786 -112.80 -10.12 -43.97
N SER A 787 -113.07 -10.87 -42.88
CA SER A 787 -114.27 -11.67 -42.68
C SER A 787 -115.35 -10.89 -41.96
#